data_AF-A0A7J3CSC8-F1
#
_entry.id   AF-A0A7J3CSC8-F1
#
_cell.length_a   1.000
_cell.length_b   1.000
_cell.length_c   1.000
_cell.angle_alpha   90.00
_cell.angle_beta   90.00
_cell.angle_gamma   90.00
#
_symmetry.space_group_name_H-M   'P 1'
#
loop_
_entity.id
_entity.type
_entity.pdbx_description
1 polymer ?
#
loop_
_entity_poly.entity_id
_entity_poly.type
_entity_poly.pdbx_seq_one_letter_code
_entity_poly.pdbx_strand_id
1 'polypeptide(L)'
;MNSEEYFQSISSEVKKHFDVANEARAKGIDPVAKVEIPIATSLAEKAIGLISTIYPQLNDKRIAERIIELEKEYGQLNMAVPFKIAEEIAREKYCKFSSLMEAIDAGIRVGFSYITLGVVSSPLEGFTGLKLGVTRDGKEYFKAYFSGPIRSAGTTASCVVLMLIDYLRETFGFAKYDPDENEVKRYVIENYDYHEKVTNLQYLPTEEEIVFLAKNLPIEITGEASEDKEVSNYKDLKRVETNFIRSGMCLIFSEGLAQKAQKGLRLLKGVQEKGFKATGWNFLDDYIKLHKKREKGSGDTMPTYMKDLVAGRPIFSHPSRSGGFRFRYGRTRISGFSAAAVHPATMAVTDCFLSLGTQLKIEKPTKGCALGVCDEIDGPIVKLKDGSVRKINDYEEAKKIYRDIAEIIYLGDILFTFGDVANRNYELLKPGYVEEWWALELKKKMNVKELGFDKRKVGFEQALEISRKYDIPLHPSYIYYWKEISYEEFLGLIDWMGHGNIIEGKIMLPYTLKDRERFAKGKRALELIGCEHKVVIENVILSEKETKSLAVNLGLDILNLKLSDSINCLSERIKQIGEKSVLEIINEVSKFKIKDKSGTFIGARMGRPEKAKLRKLVGSPHVLFPVGKEGGRLRSVQAAYEVGYVEGEFPAFYCEKCGKEGIYAKCDNCNTLCVKKNYCKICEQEMVGECEEHGKKAMADFMKKRVDIRYYFDNARKLLGLNNDEVPMVKGVRGTSNADHSCEHLVKGLLRAKHN
;
A
#
# COMPACT_ATOMS: atom_id res chain seq x y z
N MET A 1 -21.48 7.13 25.05
CA MET A 1 -21.65 7.87 23.79
C MET A 1 -21.99 6.87 22.72
N ASN A 2 -23.22 6.92 22.19
CA ASN A 2 -23.59 6.10 21.03
C ASN A 2 -22.92 6.69 19.75
N SER A 3 -22.95 5.94 18.64
CA SER A 3 -22.29 6.39 17.40
C SER A 3 -22.82 7.74 16.89
N GLU A 4 -24.11 8.01 17.06
CA GLU A 4 -24.74 9.25 16.61
C GLU A 4 -24.28 10.45 17.44
N GLU A 5 -24.29 10.34 18.77
CA GLU A 5 -23.75 11.34 19.69
C GLU A 5 -22.27 11.64 19.40
N TYR A 6 -21.49 10.60 19.07
CA TYR A 6 -20.09 10.74 18.70
C TYR A 6 -19.92 11.55 17.40
N PHE A 7 -20.68 11.21 16.34
CA PHE A 7 -20.63 11.97 15.09
C PHE A 7 -21.17 13.39 15.22
N GLN A 8 -22.19 13.62 16.06
CA GLN A 8 -22.70 14.95 16.37
C GLN A 8 -21.65 15.79 17.11
N SER A 9 -20.92 15.19 18.07
CA SER A 9 -19.82 15.84 18.78
C SER A 9 -18.70 16.27 17.82
N ILE A 10 -18.26 15.37 16.93
CA ILE A 10 -17.27 15.72 15.90
C ILE A 10 -17.79 16.82 14.99
N SER A 11 -19.02 16.70 14.50
CA SER A 11 -19.61 17.68 13.57
C SER A 11 -19.71 19.07 14.20
N SER A 12 -20.03 19.14 15.49
CA SER A 12 -20.12 20.40 16.24
C SER A 12 -18.76 21.07 16.40
N GLU A 13 -17.73 20.30 16.77
CA GLU A 13 -16.35 20.82 16.88
C GLU A 13 -15.78 21.21 15.51
N VAL A 14 -16.03 20.42 14.45
CA VAL A 14 -15.64 20.77 13.08
C VAL A 14 -16.29 22.08 12.65
N LYS A 15 -17.60 22.24 12.88
CA LYS A 15 -18.32 23.48 12.55
C LYS A 15 -17.72 24.69 13.27
N LYS A 16 -17.47 24.57 14.58
CA LYS A 16 -16.83 25.62 15.38
C LYS A 16 -15.47 26.05 14.79
N HIS A 17 -14.62 25.11 14.42
CA HIS A 17 -13.34 25.43 13.79
C HIS A 17 -13.49 26.00 12.37
N PHE A 18 -14.49 25.55 11.63
CA PHE A 18 -14.80 26.05 10.29
C PHE A 18 -15.29 27.50 10.33
N ASP A 19 -16.10 27.86 11.32
CA ASP A 19 -16.58 29.23 11.53
C ASP A 19 -15.41 30.17 11.83
N VAL A 20 -14.50 29.79 12.74
CA VAL A 20 -13.26 30.53 13.03
C VAL A 20 -12.40 30.70 11.76
N ALA A 21 -12.27 29.65 10.94
CA ALA A 21 -11.51 29.72 9.70
C ALA A 21 -12.16 30.65 8.67
N ASN A 22 -13.49 30.66 8.55
CA ASN A 22 -14.20 31.59 7.65
C ASN A 22 -14.10 33.04 8.13
N GLU A 23 -14.24 33.30 9.43
CA GLU A 23 -14.00 34.63 9.99
C GLU A 23 -12.58 35.13 9.71
N ALA A 24 -11.59 34.25 9.79
CA ALA A 24 -10.21 34.59 9.44
C ALA A 24 -10.04 34.87 7.94
N ARG A 25 -10.62 34.02 7.06
CA ARG A 25 -10.57 34.20 5.59
C ARG A 25 -11.29 35.47 5.14
N ALA A 26 -12.42 35.81 5.76
CA ALA A 26 -13.20 37.01 5.46
C ALA A 26 -12.42 38.32 5.70
N LYS A 27 -11.31 38.29 6.47
CA LYS A 27 -10.42 39.45 6.63
C LYS A 27 -9.67 39.82 5.33
N GLY A 28 -9.69 38.96 4.30
CA GLY A 28 -9.11 39.24 2.98
C GLY A 28 -7.58 39.22 2.92
N ILE A 29 -6.91 38.67 3.94
CA ILE A 29 -5.44 38.55 3.98
C ILE A 29 -4.95 37.39 3.09
N ASP A 30 -5.80 36.39 2.90
CA ASP A 30 -5.56 35.22 2.07
C ASP A 30 -6.03 35.43 0.62
N PRO A 31 -5.57 34.60 -0.35
CA PRO A 31 -5.95 34.73 -1.76
C PRO A 31 -7.46 34.71 -2.02
N VAL A 32 -8.22 34.03 -1.15
CA VAL A 32 -9.69 34.00 -1.21
C VAL A 32 -10.31 34.24 0.16
N ALA A 33 -11.49 34.86 0.15
CA ALA A 33 -12.20 35.33 1.36
C ALA A 33 -13.04 34.25 2.07
N LYS A 34 -13.01 33.00 1.61
CA LYS A 34 -13.74 31.87 2.20
C LYS A 34 -12.83 30.65 2.34
N VAL A 35 -13.22 29.69 3.19
CA VAL A 35 -12.51 28.42 3.30
C VAL A 35 -12.64 27.63 1.98
N GLU A 36 -11.52 27.14 1.48
CA GLU A 36 -11.42 26.44 0.18
C GLU A 36 -11.62 24.92 0.29
N ILE A 37 -11.60 24.36 1.50
CA ILE A 37 -11.76 22.93 1.76
C ILE A 37 -13.21 22.70 2.20
N PRO A 38 -14.13 22.28 1.31
CA PRO A 38 -15.52 22.05 1.68
C PRO A 38 -15.65 20.85 2.63
N ILE A 39 -16.66 20.90 3.50
CA ILE A 39 -17.07 19.75 4.32
C ILE A 39 -17.95 18.85 3.45
N ALA A 40 -17.64 17.56 3.43
CA ALA A 40 -18.47 16.55 2.76
C ALA A 40 -18.73 15.38 3.70
N THR A 41 -20.01 15.03 3.86
CA THR A 41 -20.50 14.05 4.83
C THR A 41 -20.75 12.68 4.20
N SER A 42 -20.95 12.63 2.89
CA SER A 42 -21.20 11.39 2.14
C SER A 42 -20.19 11.17 1.02
N LEU A 43 -20.12 9.94 0.51
CA LEU A 43 -19.34 9.62 -0.69
C LEU A 43 -19.82 10.43 -1.90
N ALA A 44 -21.15 10.56 -2.06
CA ALA A 44 -21.74 11.33 -3.14
C ALA A 44 -21.29 12.81 -3.12
N GLU A 45 -21.38 13.45 -1.94
CA GLU A 45 -20.93 14.84 -1.74
C GLU A 45 -19.43 14.99 -1.98
N LYS A 46 -18.61 14.03 -1.52
CA LYS A 46 -17.16 14.05 -1.78
C LYS A 46 -16.88 13.95 -3.27
N ALA A 47 -17.55 13.02 -3.95
CA ALA A 47 -17.33 12.77 -5.37
C ALA A 47 -17.65 14.01 -6.21
N ILE A 48 -18.79 14.66 -5.93
CA ILE A 48 -19.24 15.88 -6.60
C ILE A 48 -18.38 17.07 -6.22
N GLY A 49 -18.19 17.30 -4.91
CA GLY A 49 -17.47 18.46 -4.38
C GLY A 49 -16.04 18.54 -4.89
N LEU A 50 -15.39 17.40 -5.13
CA LEU A 50 -14.07 17.35 -5.77
C LEU A 50 -14.12 17.95 -7.19
N ILE A 51 -15.08 17.53 -8.00
CA ILE A 51 -15.20 17.95 -9.42
C ILE A 51 -15.79 19.35 -9.57
N SER A 52 -16.58 19.81 -8.59
CA SER A 52 -17.11 21.18 -8.55
C SER A 52 -16.03 22.26 -8.52
N THR A 53 -14.77 21.90 -8.25
CA THR A 53 -13.61 22.80 -8.38
C THR A 53 -13.33 23.19 -9.84
N ILE A 54 -13.60 22.30 -10.80
CA ILE A 54 -13.46 22.54 -12.25
C ILE A 54 -14.81 22.95 -12.85
N TYR A 55 -15.90 22.31 -12.43
CA TYR A 55 -17.26 22.55 -12.93
C TYR A 55 -18.20 22.98 -11.79
N PRO A 56 -18.19 24.27 -11.38
CA PRO A 56 -18.97 24.75 -10.24
C PRO A 56 -20.48 24.47 -10.34
N GLN A 57 -21.02 24.39 -11.57
CA GLN A 57 -22.41 24.06 -11.84
C GLN A 57 -22.83 22.64 -11.39
N LEU A 58 -21.86 21.74 -11.14
CA LEU A 58 -22.13 20.41 -10.59
C LEU A 58 -22.41 20.42 -9.09
N ASN A 59 -22.18 21.54 -8.39
CA ASN A 59 -22.46 21.65 -6.96
C ASN A 59 -23.98 21.75 -6.70
N ASP A 60 -24.68 20.68 -7.01
CA ASP A 60 -26.13 20.55 -6.96
C ASP A 60 -26.51 19.31 -6.14
N LYS A 61 -27.31 19.55 -5.09
CA LYS A 61 -27.77 18.50 -4.17
C LYS A 61 -28.54 17.40 -4.89
N ARG A 62 -29.24 17.72 -6.00
CA ARG A 62 -29.99 16.74 -6.80
C ARG A 62 -29.09 15.64 -7.35
N ILE A 63 -27.83 15.94 -7.66
CA ILE A 63 -26.86 14.96 -8.15
C ILE A 63 -26.45 14.03 -7.00
N ALA A 64 -26.21 14.58 -5.80
CA ALA A 64 -25.83 13.79 -4.63
C ALA A 64 -26.97 12.85 -4.19
N GLU A 65 -28.19 13.36 -4.14
CA GLU A 65 -29.41 12.58 -3.87
C GLU A 65 -29.59 11.47 -4.90
N ARG A 66 -29.36 11.77 -6.19
CA ARG A 66 -29.42 10.75 -7.25
C ARG A 66 -28.39 9.64 -7.05
N ILE A 67 -27.16 9.97 -6.67
CA ILE A 67 -26.14 8.93 -6.40
C ILE A 67 -26.61 8.00 -5.27
N ILE A 68 -27.21 8.56 -4.21
CA ILE A 68 -27.74 7.77 -3.08
C ILE A 68 -28.91 6.88 -3.54
N GLU A 69 -29.78 7.37 -4.43
CA GLU A 69 -30.84 6.54 -5.03
C GLU A 69 -30.25 5.38 -5.85
N LEU A 70 -29.25 5.67 -6.69
CA LEU A 70 -28.56 4.65 -7.49
C LEU A 70 -27.84 3.62 -6.62
N GLU A 71 -27.28 4.03 -5.48
CA GLU A 71 -26.71 3.11 -4.48
C GLU A 71 -27.77 2.19 -3.86
N LYS A 72 -29.00 2.68 -3.65
CA LYS A 72 -30.13 1.85 -3.21
C LYS A 72 -30.61 0.90 -4.30
N GLU A 73 -30.58 1.33 -5.56
CA GLU A 73 -31.03 0.54 -6.72
C GLU A 73 -30.03 -0.57 -7.10
N TYR A 74 -28.75 -0.25 -7.23
CA TYR A 74 -27.72 -1.18 -7.71
C TYR A 74 -26.86 -1.80 -6.60
N GLY A 75 -26.93 -1.26 -5.39
CA GLY A 75 -26.06 -1.58 -4.28
C GLY A 75 -24.93 -0.56 -4.10
N GLN A 76 -24.57 -0.30 -2.84
CA GLN A 76 -23.50 0.61 -2.49
C GLN A 76 -22.17 0.17 -3.13
N LEU A 77 -21.39 1.12 -3.66
CA LEU A 77 -20.12 0.88 -4.36
C LEU A 77 -20.20 -0.02 -5.61
N ASN A 78 -21.40 -0.30 -6.14
CA ASN A 78 -21.55 -0.98 -7.41
C ASN A 78 -21.09 -0.07 -8.57
N MET A 79 -20.39 -0.64 -9.55
CA MET A 79 -19.89 0.09 -10.72
C MET A 79 -20.99 0.58 -11.67
N ALA A 80 -22.23 0.09 -11.55
CA ALA A 80 -23.36 0.63 -12.30
C ALA A 80 -23.71 2.07 -11.88
N VAL A 81 -23.49 2.44 -10.61
CA VAL A 81 -23.73 3.79 -10.08
C VAL A 81 -22.91 4.86 -10.82
N PRO A 82 -21.55 4.77 -10.88
CA PRO A 82 -20.74 5.77 -11.57
C PRO A 82 -21.00 5.81 -13.08
N PHE A 83 -21.35 4.69 -13.70
CA PHE A 83 -21.72 4.66 -15.12
C PHE A 83 -23.00 5.43 -15.37
N LYS A 84 -24.03 5.19 -14.54
CA LYS A 84 -25.32 5.85 -14.71
C LYS A 84 -25.25 7.35 -14.46
N ILE A 85 -24.64 7.76 -13.34
CA ILE A 85 -24.57 9.19 -13.02
C ILE A 85 -23.72 9.97 -14.05
N ALA A 86 -22.65 9.36 -14.56
CA ALA A 86 -21.84 9.96 -15.63
C ALA A 86 -22.65 10.15 -16.92
N GLU A 87 -23.47 9.16 -17.31
CA GLU A 87 -24.40 9.28 -18.43
C GLU A 87 -25.41 10.41 -18.21
N GLU A 88 -26.02 10.47 -17.03
CA GLU A 88 -27.05 11.46 -16.70
C GLU A 88 -26.52 12.90 -16.69
N ILE A 89 -25.28 13.10 -16.21
CA ILE A 89 -24.58 14.38 -16.27
C ILE A 89 -24.23 14.73 -17.71
N ALA A 90 -23.69 13.78 -18.49
CA ALA A 90 -23.33 14.00 -19.88
C ALA A 90 -24.55 14.33 -20.78
N ARG A 91 -25.74 13.86 -20.40
CA ARG A 91 -27.03 14.23 -21.03
C ARG A 91 -27.62 15.54 -20.51
N GLU A 92 -26.88 16.29 -19.69
CA GLU A 92 -27.30 17.57 -19.11
C GLU A 92 -28.60 17.51 -18.28
N LYS A 93 -28.87 16.40 -17.59
CA LYS A 93 -30.11 16.27 -16.78
C LYS A 93 -30.20 17.26 -15.62
N TYR A 94 -29.05 17.72 -15.10
CA TYR A 94 -28.98 18.53 -13.87
C TYR A 94 -28.54 19.97 -14.11
N CYS A 95 -27.59 20.18 -15.01
CA CYS A 95 -27.01 21.47 -15.33
C CYS A 95 -26.62 21.55 -16.81
N LYS A 96 -26.35 22.76 -17.30
CA LYS A 96 -25.93 23.04 -18.68
C LYS A 96 -24.42 23.24 -18.77
N PHE A 97 -23.85 22.82 -19.89
CA PHE A 97 -22.43 22.99 -20.23
C PHE A 97 -22.28 23.79 -21.53
N SER A 98 -21.07 24.30 -21.80
CA SER A 98 -20.84 25.06 -23.04
C SER A 98 -20.83 24.19 -24.29
N SER A 99 -20.52 22.89 -24.14
CA SER A 99 -20.48 21.93 -25.23
C SER A 99 -20.79 20.51 -24.74
N LEU A 100 -21.17 19.63 -25.67
CA LEU A 100 -21.35 18.20 -25.39
C LEU A 100 -20.07 17.57 -24.82
N MET A 101 -18.90 17.95 -25.34
CA MET A 101 -17.61 17.43 -24.86
C MET A 101 -17.34 17.82 -23.40
N GLU A 102 -17.71 19.03 -23.01
CA GLU A 102 -17.61 19.48 -21.61
C GLU A 102 -18.57 18.70 -20.70
N ALA A 103 -19.81 18.45 -21.15
CA ALA A 103 -20.78 17.64 -20.39
C ALA A 103 -20.27 16.20 -20.19
N ILE A 104 -19.69 15.60 -21.23
CA ILE A 104 -19.11 14.25 -21.18
C ILE A 104 -17.88 14.23 -20.26
N ASP A 105 -16.98 15.21 -20.37
CA ASP A 105 -15.81 15.33 -19.49
C ASP A 105 -16.23 15.45 -18.01
N ALA A 106 -17.20 16.31 -17.71
CA ALA A 106 -17.79 16.45 -16.38
C ALA A 106 -18.37 15.12 -15.86
N GLY A 107 -19.13 14.40 -16.71
CA GLY A 107 -19.68 13.08 -16.38
C GLY A 107 -18.58 12.05 -16.07
N ILE A 108 -17.53 11.98 -16.90
CA ILE A 108 -16.35 11.11 -16.67
C ILE A 108 -15.71 11.42 -15.33
N ARG A 109 -15.47 12.71 -15.04
CA ARG A 109 -14.81 13.13 -13.79
C ARG A 109 -15.63 12.77 -12.56
N VAL A 110 -16.96 12.96 -12.57
CA VAL A 110 -17.82 12.58 -11.44
C VAL A 110 -17.85 11.05 -11.27
N GLY A 111 -18.02 10.30 -12.36
CA GLY A 111 -17.97 8.84 -12.31
C GLY A 111 -16.62 8.33 -11.79
N PHE A 112 -15.51 8.91 -12.27
CA PHE A 112 -14.17 8.55 -11.82
C PHE A 112 -13.91 8.92 -10.36
N SER A 113 -14.41 10.08 -9.92
CA SER A 113 -14.38 10.51 -8.52
C SER A 113 -15.12 9.51 -7.62
N TYR A 114 -16.31 9.07 -8.01
CA TYR A 114 -17.04 8.04 -7.28
C TYR A 114 -16.29 6.69 -7.26
N ILE A 115 -15.75 6.23 -8.39
CA ILE A 115 -14.95 4.97 -8.48
C ILE A 115 -13.75 5.01 -7.53
N THR A 116 -13.15 6.19 -7.35
CA THR A 116 -12.00 6.41 -6.46
C THR A 116 -12.38 6.87 -5.05
N LEU A 117 -13.66 6.77 -4.69
CA LEU A 117 -14.22 7.17 -3.40
C LEU A 117 -14.08 8.66 -3.04
N GLY A 118 -13.75 9.52 -4.01
CA GLY A 118 -13.53 10.95 -3.80
C GLY A 118 -12.33 11.26 -2.91
N VAL A 119 -11.35 10.35 -2.79
CA VAL A 119 -10.19 10.50 -1.88
C VAL A 119 -8.85 10.71 -2.58
N VAL A 120 -8.83 10.76 -3.91
CA VAL A 120 -7.61 10.93 -4.72
C VAL A 120 -7.78 12.10 -5.69
N SER A 121 -6.66 12.73 -6.09
CA SER A 121 -6.69 13.84 -7.05
C SER A 121 -6.79 13.41 -8.51
N SER A 122 -6.67 12.11 -8.82
CA SER A 122 -6.68 11.59 -10.19
C SER A 122 -7.85 12.02 -11.08
N PRO A 123 -9.10 12.19 -10.58
CA PRO A 123 -10.18 12.76 -11.38
C PRO A 123 -9.97 14.21 -11.81
N LEU A 124 -9.11 14.97 -11.12
CA LEU A 124 -8.75 16.35 -11.45
C LEU A 124 -7.44 16.41 -12.23
N GLU A 125 -6.39 15.82 -11.65
CA GLU A 125 -5.01 15.96 -12.13
C GLU A 125 -4.59 14.80 -13.04
N GLY A 126 -5.07 13.59 -12.78
CA GLY A 126 -4.65 12.37 -13.47
C GLY A 126 -5.31 12.17 -14.83
N PHE A 127 -6.61 12.47 -14.93
CA PHE A 127 -7.34 12.62 -16.18
C PHE A 127 -7.38 14.11 -16.53
N THR A 128 -6.60 14.53 -17.53
CA THR A 128 -6.43 15.95 -17.83
C THR A 128 -7.49 16.47 -18.78
N GLY A 129 -8.09 15.61 -19.60
CA GLY A 129 -9.30 15.93 -20.33
C GLY A 129 -9.61 15.01 -21.51
N LEU A 130 -10.70 15.33 -22.20
CA LEU A 130 -11.17 14.63 -23.39
C LEU A 130 -11.10 15.53 -24.63
N LYS A 131 -10.52 15.03 -25.72
CA LYS A 131 -10.56 15.68 -27.05
C LYS A 131 -11.12 14.72 -28.09
N LEU A 132 -11.49 15.28 -29.24
CA LEU A 132 -11.89 14.50 -30.41
C LEU A 132 -10.70 14.31 -31.36
N GLY A 133 -10.55 13.09 -31.85
CA GLY A 133 -9.71 12.75 -33.00
C GLY A 133 -10.58 12.35 -34.19
N VAL A 134 -9.96 12.19 -35.35
CA VAL A 134 -10.65 11.79 -36.58
C VAL A 134 -10.07 10.47 -37.09
N THR A 135 -10.92 9.46 -37.27
CA THR A 135 -10.56 8.14 -37.82
C THR A 135 -10.13 8.24 -39.29
N ARG A 136 -9.60 7.15 -39.86
CA ARG A 136 -9.18 7.13 -41.28
C ARG A 136 -10.37 7.33 -42.22
N ASP A 137 -11.57 6.93 -41.81
CA ASP A 137 -12.84 7.13 -42.53
C ASP A 137 -13.55 8.45 -42.18
N GLY A 138 -12.88 9.37 -41.46
CA GLY A 138 -13.39 10.73 -41.23
C GLY A 138 -14.41 10.87 -40.08
N LYS A 139 -14.57 9.85 -39.24
CA LYS A 139 -15.49 9.89 -38.09
C LYS A 139 -14.77 10.34 -36.82
N GLU A 140 -15.51 10.99 -35.92
CA GLU A 140 -14.96 11.45 -34.65
C GLU A 140 -14.87 10.30 -33.63
N TYR A 141 -13.76 10.25 -32.90
CA TYR A 141 -13.53 9.31 -31.79
C TYR A 141 -12.91 10.02 -30.58
N PHE A 142 -12.91 9.36 -29.42
CA PHE A 142 -12.37 9.94 -28.17
C PHE A 142 -10.85 9.77 -28.02
N LYS A 143 -10.17 10.88 -27.71
CA LYS A 143 -8.80 10.95 -27.22
C LYS A 143 -8.82 11.31 -25.73
N ALA A 144 -8.49 10.35 -24.88
CA ALA A 144 -8.47 10.55 -23.42
C ALA A 144 -7.05 10.86 -22.94
N TYR A 145 -6.85 12.04 -22.35
CA TYR A 145 -5.53 12.50 -21.89
C TYR A 145 -5.32 12.17 -20.42
N PHE A 146 -4.17 11.57 -20.14
CA PHE A 146 -3.73 11.23 -18.79
C PHE A 146 -2.35 11.79 -18.47
N SER A 147 -2.10 12.03 -17.18
CA SER A 147 -0.83 12.52 -16.65
C SER A 147 -0.28 11.59 -15.56
N GLY A 148 0.97 11.81 -15.12
CA GLY A 148 1.63 11.02 -14.07
C GLY A 148 0.82 10.81 -12.77
N PRO A 149 0.13 11.83 -12.22
CA PRO A 149 -0.79 11.70 -11.09
C PRO A 149 -1.79 10.54 -11.14
N ILE A 150 -2.11 10.00 -12.33
CA ILE A 150 -3.02 8.85 -12.50
C ILE A 150 -2.59 7.62 -11.69
N ARG A 151 -1.28 7.47 -11.38
CA ARG A 151 -0.75 6.36 -10.58
C ARG A 151 -1.39 6.28 -9.18
N SER A 152 -1.85 7.42 -8.66
CA SER A 152 -2.50 7.54 -7.35
C SER A 152 -3.94 7.03 -7.31
N ALA A 153 -4.62 6.91 -8.46
CA ALA A 153 -6.01 6.41 -8.53
C ALA A 153 -6.16 4.98 -8.03
N GLY A 154 -5.08 4.20 -8.11
CA GLY A 154 -5.12 2.76 -7.95
C GLY A 154 -5.49 2.07 -9.26
N THR A 155 -4.77 0.99 -9.56
CA THR A 155 -4.81 0.30 -10.86
C THR A 155 -6.18 -0.23 -11.27
N THR A 156 -7.04 -0.62 -10.30
CA THR A 156 -8.41 -1.04 -10.62
C THR A 156 -9.28 0.14 -11.07
N ALA A 157 -9.20 1.28 -10.38
CA ALA A 157 -9.96 2.47 -10.75
C ALA A 157 -9.50 3.01 -12.11
N SER A 158 -8.19 3.01 -12.36
CA SER A 158 -7.59 3.34 -13.67
C SER A 158 -8.11 2.47 -14.82
N CYS A 159 -8.35 1.17 -14.58
CA CYS A 159 -8.92 0.29 -15.59
C CYS A 159 -10.41 0.58 -15.82
N VAL A 160 -11.19 0.76 -14.76
CA VAL A 160 -12.64 0.99 -14.86
C VAL A 160 -12.96 2.34 -15.48
N VAL A 161 -12.16 3.39 -15.25
CA VAL A 161 -12.39 4.69 -15.89
C VAL A 161 -12.22 4.63 -17.42
N LEU A 162 -11.30 3.82 -17.94
CA LEU A 162 -11.21 3.59 -19.39
C LEU A 162 -12.49 2.95 -19.95
N MET A 163 -13.08 2.03 -19.19
CA MET A 163 -14.37 1.40 -19.53
C MET A 163 -15.52 2.38 -19.46
N LEU A 164 -15.51 3.30 -18.48
CA LEU A 164 -16.50 4.37 -18.36
C LEU A 164 -16.42 5.34 -19.55
N ILE A 165 -15.22 5.75 -19.93
CA ILE A 165 -15.01 6.66 -21.08
C ILE A 165 -15.51 6.01 -22.38
N ASP A 166 -15.18 4.74 -22.59
CA ASP A 166 -15.68 3.97 -23.73
C ASP A 166 -17.20 3.78 -23.73
N TYR A 167 -17.79 3.55 -22.55
CA TYR A 167 -19.24 3.46 -22.42
C TYR A 167 -19.93 4.77 -22.87
N LEU A 168 -19.39 5.93 -22.47
CA LEU A 168 -19.91 7.22 -22.94
C LEU A 168 -19.64 7.43 -24.44
N ARG A 169 -18.47 7.03 -24.96
CA ARG A 169 -18.19 7.02 -26.41
C ARG A 169 -19.28 6.28 -27.17
N GLU A 170 -19.59 5.04 -26.76
CA GLU A 170 -20.63 4.21 -27.38
C GLU A 170 -22.02 4.83 -27.23
N THR A 171 -22.33 5.37 -26.06
CA THR A 171 -23.64 5.97 -25.74
C THR A 171 -23.95 7.22 -26.57
N PHE A 172 -22.93 8.03 -26.86
CA PHE A 172 -23.07 9.26 -27.66
C PHE A 172 -22.74 9.07 -29.15
N GLY A 173 -22.49 7.83 -29.59
CA GLY A 173 -22.37 7.50 -31.02
C GLY A 173 -21.02 7.80 -31.66
N PHE A 174 -19.96 8.02 -30.88
CA PHE A 174 -18.60 8.24 -31.40
C PHE A 174 -17.98 6.94 -31.91
N ALA A 175 -17.19 7.04 -32.97
CA ALA A 175 -16.52 5.89 -33.59
C ALA A 175 -15.45 5.29 -32.67
N LYS A 176 -15.10 4.02 -32.90
CA LYS A 176 -13.95 3.39 -32.24
C LYS A 176 -12.64 3.96 -32.79
N TYR A 177 -11.63 4.05 -31.94
CA TYR A 177 -10.27 4.37 -32.36
C TYR A 177 -9.74 3.32 -33.35
N ASP A 178 -9.07 3.78 -34.41
CA ASP A 178 -8.59 2.96 -35.52
C ASP A 178 -7.07 3.09 -35.70
N PRO A 179 -6.25 2.65 -34.73
CA PRO A 179 -4.81 2.88 -34.76
C PRO A 179 -4.16 2.29 -36.01
N ASP A 180 -3.19 3.01 -36.56
CA ASP A 180 -2.28 2.47 -37.56
C ASP A 180 -1.14 1.65 -36.91
N GLU A 181 -0.31 1.00 -37.73
CA GLU A 181 0.78 0.17 -37.22
C GLU A 181 1.86 0.96 -36.46
N ASN A 182 2.13 2.20 -36.89
CA ASN A 182 3.14 3.04 -36.26
C ASN A 182 2.65 3.55 -34.90
N GLU A 183 1.37 3.87 -34.76
CA GLU A 183 0.73 4.19 -33.49
C GLU A 183 0.82 2.99 -32.53
N VAL A 184 0.53 1.77 -32.99
CA VAL A 184 0.67 0.55 -32.17
C VAL A 184 2.12 0.35 -31.72
N LYS A 185 3.07 0.47 -32.65
CA LYS A 185 4.50 0.34 -32.33
C LYS A 185 5.00 1.45 -31.40
N ARG A 186 4.40 2.64 -31.47
CA ARG A 186 4.65 3.74 -30.52
C ARG A 186 4.23 3.37 -29.10
N TYR A 187 3.09 2.69 -28.89
CA TYR A 187 2.72 2.18 -27.55
C TYR A 187 3.76 1.18 -27.01
N VAL A 188 4.31 0.31 -27.86
CA VAL A 188 5.37 -0.63 -27.45
C VAL A 188 6.59 0.14 -26.99
N ILE A 189 7.19 0.93 -27.88
CA ILE A 189 8.44 1.64 -27.60
C ILE A 189 8.31 2.55 -26.39
N GLU A 190 7.23 3.31 -26.29
CA GLU A 190 7.07 4.29 -25.22
C GLU A 190 6.91 3.63 -23.83
N ASN A 191 6.26 2.46 -23.74
CA ASN A 191 6.15 1.73 -22.46
C ASN A 191 7.51 1.12 -22.02
N TYR A 192 8.32 0.63 -22.95
CA TYR A 192 9.66 0.12 -22.65
C TYR A 192 10.62 1.27 -22.30
N ASP A 193 10.64 2.34 -23.10
CA ASP A 193 11.42 3.55 -22.83
C ASP A 193 11.06 4.15 -21.46
N TYR A 194 9.77 4.21 -21.11
CA TYR A 194 9.34 4.65 -19.80
C TYR A 194 9.85 3.75 -18.67
N HIS A 195 9.72 2.42 -18.83
CA HIS A 195 10.15 1.44 -17.83
C HIS A 195 11.65 1.52 -17.55
N GLU A 196 12.46 1.68 -18.60
CA GLU A 196 13.92 1.66 -18.52
C GLU A 196 14.51 3.02 -18.17
N LYS A 197 13.99 4.10 -18.75
CA LYS A 197 14.61 5.44 -18.68
C LYS A 197 13.95 6.36 -17.67
N VAL A 198 12.70 6.10 -17.25
CA VAL A 198 11.95 7.01 -16.36
C VAL A 198 11.66 6.34 -15.02
N THR A 199 10.83 5.29 -14.99
CA THR A 199 10.51 4.55 -13.78
C THR A 199 9.94 3.18 -14.09
N ASN A 200 10.30 2.19 -13.29
CA ASN A 200 9.80 0.83 -13.45
C ASN A 200 8.27 0.78 -13.27
N LEU A 201 7.59 0.26 -14.29
CA LEU A 201 6.19 -0.13 -14.25
C LEU A 201 5.99 -1.30 -13.28
N GLN A 202 4.92 -1.26 -12.49
CA GLN A 202 4.48 -2.38 -11.63
C GLN A 202 4.16 -3.65 -12.44
N TYR A 203 3.78 -3.47 -13.70
CA TYR A 203 3.58 -4.51 -14.67
C TYR A 203 4.06 -3.97 -16.01
N LEU A 204 5.14 -4.55 -16.54
CA LEU A 204 5.55 -4.35 -17.92
C LEU A 204 4.90 -5.46 -18.74
N PRO A 205 3.90 -5.15 -19.59
CA PRO A 205 3.34 -6.11 -20.52
C PRO A 205 4.41 -6.48 -21.56
N THR A 206 4.36 -7.72 -22.04
CA THR A 206 5.18 -8.16 -23.17
C THR A 206 4.81 -7.40 -24.44
N GLU A 207 5.71 -7.35 -25.43
CA GLU A 207 5.41 -6.71 -26.71
C GLU A 207 4.14 -7.28 -27.36
N GLU A 208 3.94 -8.60 -27.32
CA GLU A 208 2.72 -9.26 -27.79
C GLU A 208 1.45 -8.75 -27.08
N GLU A 209 1.50 -8.59 -25.75
CA GLU A 209 0.40 -8.03 -24.96
C GLU A 209 0.10 -6.58 -25.33
N ILE A 210 1.13 -5.74 -25.48
CA ILE A 210 0.97 -4.34 -25.87
C ILE A 210 0.36 -4.24 -27.26
N VAL A 211 0.88 -4.99 -28.23
CA VAL A 211 0.38 -5.00 -29.62
C VAL A 211 -1.08 -5.46 -29.65
N PHE A 212 -1.43 -6.51 -28.92
CA PHE A 212 -2.81 -7.00 -28.84
C PHE A 212 -3.75 -5.94 -28.27
N LEU A 213 -3.39 -5.33 -27.14
CA LEU A 213 -4.23 -4.31 -26.50
C LEU A 213 -4.36 -3.06 -27.38
N ALA A 214 -3.24 -2.50 -27.84
CA ALA A 214 -3.19 -1.26 -28.60
C ALA A 214 -4.01 -1.36 -29.90
N LYS A 215 -3.96 -2.50 -30.61
CA LYS A 215 -4.77 -2.74 -31.83
C LYS A 215 -6.27 -2.76 -31.60
N ASN A 216 -6.72 -3.09 -30.39
CA ASN A 216 -8.13 -3.31 -30.08
C ASN A 216 -8.75 -2.20 -29.20
N LEU A 217 -7.99 -1.16 -28.86
CA LEU A 217 -8.46 -0.06 -28.02
C LEU A 217 -9.68 0.64 -28.66
N PRO A 218 -10.80 0.81 -27.94
CA PRO A 218 -11.96 1.50 -28.49
C PRO A 218 -11.85 3.03 -28.39
N ILE A 219 -10.94 3.54 -27.56
CA ILE A 219 -10.59 4.95 -27.37
C ILE A 219 -9.06 5.11 -27.46
N GLU A 220 -8.57 6.28 -27.90
CA GLU A 220 -7.13 6.54 -27.84
C GLU A 220 -6.73 6.94 -26.42
N ILE A 221 -5.80 6.19 -25.84
CA ILE A 221 -5.20 6.49 -24.55
C ILE A 221 -3.95 7.33 -24.78
N THR A 222 -4.00 8.61 -24.43
CA THR A 222 -2.90 9.55 -24.69
C THR A 222 -2.57 10.37 -23.44
N GLY A 223 -1.72 11.37 -23.60
CA GLY A 223 -1.26 12.23 -22.52
C GLY A 223 -0.40 13.38 -23.04
N GLU A 224 -0.20 14.37 -22.19
CA GLU A 224 0.74 15.46 -22.46
C GLU A 224 2.20 14.98 -22.32
N ALA A 225 3.13 15.77 -22.88
CA ALA A 225 4.56 15.56 -22.72
C ALA A 225 4.94 15.77 -21.24
N SER A 226 5.04 14.69 -20.48
CA SER A 226 5.28 14.75 -19.03
C SER A 226 6.75 14.57 -18.64
N GLU A 227 7.60 14.14 -19.57
CA GLU A 227 9.02 13.92 -19.35
C GLU A 227 9.84 14.75 -20.35
N ASP A 228 11.08 15.05 -19.97
CA ASP A 228 12.07 15.74 -20.80
C ASP A 228 12.79 14.81 -21.79
N LYS A 229 12.45 13.51 -21.77
CA LYS A 229 13.05 12.47 -22.63
C LYS A 229 12.16 12.15 -23.82
N GLU A 230 12.76 12.14 -25.00
CA GLU A 230 12.11 11.69 -26.23
C GLU A 230 11.98 10.16 -26.30
N VAL A 231 10.97 9.70 -27.03
CA VAL A 231 10.86 8.29 -27.42
C VAL A 231 11.99 7.90 -28.36
N SER A 232 12.45 6.66 -28.26
CA SER A 232 13.55 6.15 -29.06
C SER A 232 13.20 5.96 -30.54
N ASN A 233 11.94 5.71 -30.87
CA ASN A 233 11.45 5.53 -32.24
C ASN A 233 9.97 5.93 -32.38
N TYR A 234 9.44 5.97 -33.61
CA TYR A 234 8.06 6.36 -33.96
C TYR A 234 7.70 7.80 -33.53
N LYS A 235 8.54 8.73 -33.96
CA LYS A 235 8.37 10.19 -33.81
C LYS A 235 7.46 10.75 -34.92
N ASP A 236 6.95 11.96 -34.69
CA ASP A 236 6.21 12.79 -35.65
C ASP A 236 4.94 12.13 -36.22
N LEU A 237 4.25 11.34 -35.39
CA LEU A 237 2.99 10.70 -35.77
C LEU A 237 1.85 11.72 -35.82
N LYS A 238 1.07 11.71 -36.89
CA LYS A 238 0.00 12.69 -37.17
C LYS A 238 -0.99 12.90 -36.01
N ARG A 239 -1.33 11.84 -35.28
CA ARG A 239 -2.31 11.88 -34.17
C ARG A 239 -1.68 12.03 -32.79
N VAL A 240 -0.35 11.93 -32.68
CA VAL A 240 0.39 12.04 -31.42
C VAL A 240 1.09 13.40 -31.38
N GLU A 241 0.63 14.28 -30.49
CA GLU A 241 1.04 15.70 -30.43
C GLU A 241 2.48 15.93 -29.93
N THR A 242 3.21 14.87 -29.56
CA THR A 242 4.54 14.99 -28.95
C THR A 242 5.48 13.81 -29.26
N ASN A 243 6.77 14.10 -29.31
CA ASN A 243 7.87 13.12 -29.38
C ASN A 243 8.43 12.75 -28.00
N PHE A 244 7.94 13.39 -26.93
CA PHE A 244 8.34 13.09 -25.56
C PHE A 244 7.51 11.96 -24.95
N ILE A 245 8.09 11.29 -23.94
CA ILE A 245 7.43 10.20 -23.22
C ILE A 245 6.24 10.74 -22.42
N ARG A 246 5.08 10.10 -22.61
CA ARG A 246 3.80 10.38 -21.93
C ARG A 246 3.61 9.41 -20.79
N SER A 247 4.02 9.83 -19.59
CA SER A 247 3.98 9.03 -18.36
C SER A 247 2.57 8.59 -18.00
N GLY A 248 1.57 9.47 -18.15
CA GLY A 248 0.17 9.14 -17.88
C GLY A 248 -0.37 8.02 -18.77
N MET A 249 -0.04 8.07 -20.07
CA MET A 249 -0.37 7.01 -21.03
C MET A 249 0.28 5.67 -20.64
N CYS A 250 1.59 5.66 -20.36
CA CYS A 250 2.30 4.43 -20.01
C CYS A 250 1.73 3.79 -18.73
N LEU A 251 1.47 4.60 -17.71
CA LEU A 251 0.92 4.14 -16.43
C LEU A 251 -0.48 3.56 -16.57
N ILE A 252 -1.39 4.27 -17.25
CA ILE A 252 -2.78 3.81 -17.38
C ILE A 252 -2.91 2.62 -18.32
N PHE A 253 -2.10 2.56 -19.39
CA PHE A 253 -2.08 1.43 -20.32
C PHE A 253 -1.52 0.18 -19.65
N SER A 254 -0.35 0.27 -19.01
CA SER A 254 0.35 -0.91 -18.48
C SER A 254 -0.12 -1.30 -17.07
N GLU A 255 -0.17 -0.36 -16.12
CA GLU A 255 -0.56 -0.67 -14.73
C GLU A 255 -2.09 -0.67 -14.54
N GLY A 256 -2.81 0.14 -15.32
CA GLY A 256 -4.27 0.18 -15.30
C GLY A 256 -4.88 -0.95 -16.12
N LEU A 257 -4.87 -0.81 -17.45
CA LEU A 257 -5.52 -1.72 -18.38
C LEU A 257 -4.87 -3.11 -18.37
N ALA A 258 -3.60 -3.23 -18.75
CA ALA A 258 -2.96 -4.53 -18.97
C ALA A 258 -2.87 -5.37 -17.69
N GLN A 259 -2.48 -4.76 -16.55
CA GLN A 259 -2.37 -5.46 -15.27
C GLN A 259 -3.73 -5.85 -14.66
N LYS A 260 -4.79 -5.05 -14.87
CA LYS A 260 -6.10 -5.26 -14.22
C LYS A 260 -7.21 -5.69 -15.16
N ALA A 261 -6.91 -6.00 -16.41
CA ALA A 261 -7.89 -6.44 -17.42
C ALA A 261 -8.89 -7.48 -16.89
N GLN A 262 -8.42 -8.54 -16.19
CA GLN A 262 -9.32 -9.57 -15.65
C GLN A 262 -10.31 -9.03 -14.63
N LYS A 263 -9.83 -8.21 -13.67
CA LYS A 263 -10.70 -7.63 -12.63
C LYS A 263 -11.61 -6.55 -13.21
N GLY A 264 -11.10 -5.71 -14.11
CA GLY A 264 -11.87 -4.70 -14.82
C GLY A 264 -12.99 -5.33 -15.65
N LEU A 265 -12.68 -6.37 -16.43
CA LEU A 265 -13.68 -7.07 -17.24
C LEU A 265 -14.78 -7.72 -16.37
N ARG A 266 -14.42 -8.31 -15.22
CA ARG A 266 -15.40 -8.84 -14.27
C ARG A 266 -16.35 -7.74 -13.76
N LEU A 267 -15.81 -6.57 -13.44
CA LEU A 267 -16.62 -5.42 -13.01
C LEU A 267 -17.50 -4.90 -14.14
N LEU A 268 -16.98 -4.81 -15.37
CA LEU A 268 -17.73 -4.41 -16.56
C LEU A 268 -18.88 -5.37 -16.87
N LYS A 269 -18.65 -6.68 -16.76
CA LYS A 269 -19.70 -7.70 -16.90
C LYS A 269 -20.82 -7.50 -15.86
N GLY A 270 -20.47 -7.19 -14.61
CA GLY A 270 -21.46 -6.83 -13.58
C GLY A 270 -22.26 -5.56 -13.91
N VAL A 271 -21.68 -4.61 -14.64
CA VAL A 271 -22.40 -3.43 -15.16
C VAL A 271 -23.30 -3.81 -16.35
N GLN A 272 -22.83 -4.66 -17.25
CA GLN A 272 -23.62 -5.18 -18.39
C GLN A 272 -24.84 -5.99 -17.92
N GLU A 273 -24.70 -6.81 -16.87
CA GLU A 273 -25.80 -7.55 -16.23
C GLU A 273 -26.92 -6.64 -15.71
N LYS A 274 -26.62 -5.36 -15.45
CA LYS A 274 -27.58 -4.33 -15.04
C LYS A 274 -28.20 -3.55 -16.21
N GLY A 275 -27.97 -4.00 -17.45
CA GLY A 275 -28.61 -3.46 -18.65
C GLY A 275 -27.80 -2.40 -19.41
N PHE A 276 -26.56 -2.15 -19.02
CA PHE A 276 -25.71 -1.14 -19.67
C PHE A 276 -25.02 -1.72 -20.91
N LYS A 277 -25.16 -1.04 -22.05
CA LYS A 277 -24.46 -1.41 -23.29
C LYS A 277 -23.04 -0.83 -23.31
N ALA A 278 -22.07 -1.64 -22.89
CA ALA A 278 -20.65 -1.29 -22.89
C ALA A 278 -19.83 -2.40 -23.57
N THR A 279 -19.77 -2.36 -24.90
CA THR A 279 -19.26 -3.48 -25.72
C THR A 279 -17.82 -3.31 -26.21
N GLY A 280 -17.24 -2.12 -26.04
CA GLY A 280 -15.91 -1.80 -26.59
C GLY A 280 -14.76 -2.63 -26.03
N TRP A 281 -14.94 -3.29 -24.88
CA TRP A 281 -13.91 -4.08 -24.20
C TRP A 281 -14.11 -5.61 -24.25
N ASN A 282 -15.04 -6.11 -25.08
CA ASN A 282 -15.33 -7.55 -25.18
C ASN A 282 -14.09 -8.38 -25.61
N PHE A 283 -13.13 -7.77 -26.32
CA PHE A 283 -11.87 -8.41 -26.72
C PHE A 283 -10.97 -8.79 -25.54
N LEU A 284 -11.21 -8.26 -24.33
CA LEU A 284 -10.40 -8.58 -23.15
C LEU A 284 -10.51 -10.05 -22.72
N ASP A 285 -11.58 -10.77 -23.09
CA ASP A 285 -11.66 -12.21 -22.85
C ASP A 285 -10.51 -12.97 -23.53
N ASP A 286 -10.10 -12.54 -24.73
CA ASP A 286 -8.97 -13.13 -25.45
C ASP A 286 -7.62 -12.65 -24.91
N TYR A 287 -7.52 -11.39 -24.49
CA TYR A 287 -6.33 -10.90 -23.77
C TYR A 287 -6.07 -11.70 -22.49
N ILE A 288 -7.11 -12.03 -21.71
CA ILE A 288 -6.96 -12.79 -20.46
C ILE A 288 -6.43 -14.20 -20.74
N LYS A 289 -6.79 -14.81 -21.88
CA LYS A 289 -6.23 -16.11 -22.31
C LYS A 289 -4.74 -15.97 -22.64
N LEU A 290 -4.35 -14.90 -23.35
CA LEU A 290 -2.94 -14.59 -23.62
C LEU A 290 -2.14 -14.40 -22.32
N HIS A 291 -2.68 -13.59 -21.40
CA HIS A 291 -2.06 -13.29 -20.12
C HIS A 291 -1.83 -14.54 -19.25
N LYS A 292 -2.80 -15.47 -19.20
CA LYS A 292 -2.66 -16.73 -18.43
C LYS A 292 -1.65 -17.71 -19.02
N LYS A 293 -1.36 -17.67 -20.33
CA LYS A 293 -0.31 -18.51 -20.93
C LYS A 293 1.08 -18.17 -20.36
N ARG A 294 1.32 -16.88 -20.05
CA ARG A 294 2.55 -16.41 -19.40
C ARG A 294 2.71 -16.99 -17.99
N GLU A 295 1.63 -17.04 -17.20
CA GLU A 295 1.68 -17.56 -15.83
C GLU A 295 1.94 -19.07 -15.76
N LYS A 296 1.61 -19.82 -16.83
CA LYS A 296 1.85 -21.27 -16.93
C LYS A 296 3.22 -21.66 -17.49
N GLY A 297 4.01 -20.70 -17.99
CA GLY A 297 5.38 -20.95 -18.43
C GLY A 297 6.29 -21.20 -17.23
N SER A 298 6.57 -22.47 -16.95
CA SER A 298 7.59 -22.92 -16.00
C SER A 298 8.99 -22.64 -16.55
N GLY A 299 9.82 -21.94 -15.78
CA GLY A 299 11.24 -21.76 -16.08
C GLY A 299 11.83 -20.54 -15.35
N ASP A 300 12.47 -20.80 -14.22
CA ASP A 300 13.58 -20.00 -13.67
C ASP A 300 13.40 -18.48 -13.51
N THR A 301 12.19 -18.02 -13.17
CA THR A 301 11.99 -16.62 -12.79
C THR A 301 12.00 -16.46 -11.28
N MET A 302 12.97 -15.68 -10.77
CA MET A 302 12.99 -15.28 -9.36
C MET A 302 11.58 -14.85 -8.91
N PRO A 303 11.04 -15.41 -7.82
CA PRO A 303 9.75 -15.01 -7.24
C PRO A 303 9.61 -13.50 -7.19
N THR A 304 8.45 -12.96 -7.59
CA THR A 304 8.21 -11.52 -7.77
C THR A 304 8.59 -10.67 -6.55
N TYR A 305 8.52 -11.23 -5.34
CA TYR A 305 8.96 -10.50 -4.15
C TYR A 305 10.49 -10.40 -4.04
N MET A 306 11.29 -11.32 -4.59
CA MET A 306 12.76 -11.24 -4.63
C MET A 306 13.30 -10.39 -5.79
N LYS A 307 12.46 -10.01 -6.77
CA LYS A 307 12.80 -8.99 -7.77
C LYS A 307 12.98 -7.62 -7.09
N ASP A 308 13.95 -6.82 -7.56
CA ASP A 308 14.33 -5.52 -7.00
C ASP A 308 14.77 -5.56 -5.53
N LEU A 309 15.88 -6.27 -5.30
CA LEU A 309 16.62 -6.25 -4.05
C LEU A 309 17.35 -4.90 -3.94
N VAL A 310 17.01 -4.14 -2.92
CA VAL A 310 17.70 -2.88 -2.58
C VAL A 310 18.63 -3.17 -1.42
N ALA A 311 19.86 -2.66 -1.48
CA ALA A 311 20.82 -2.78 -0.38
C ALA A 311 20.20 -2.32 0.95
N GLY A 312 20.49 -3.06 2.04
CA GLY A 312 19.95 -2.79 3.37
C GLY A 312 18.54 -3.32 3.64
N ARG A 313 17.93 -4.10 2.72
CA ARG A 313 16.64 -4.77 2.94
C ARG A 313 16.82 -6.29 3.04
N PRO A 314 16.87 -6.86 4.25
CA PRO A 314 17.12 -8.29 4.42
C PRO A 314 15.99 -9.15 3.84
N ILE A 315 16.37 -10.34 3.39
CA ILE A 315 15.45 -11.45 3.14
C ILE A 315 15.40 -12.27 4.42
N PHE A 316 14.20 -12.48 4.95
CA PHE A 316 13.99 -13.28 6.15
C PHE A 316 13.78 -14.76 5.80
N SER A 317 13.08 -15.04 4.70
CA SER A 317 12.85 -16.42 4.25
C SER A 317 12.63 -16.53 2.74
N HIS A 318 13.12 -17.63 2.18
CA HIS A 318 12.81 -18.05 0.81
C HIS A 318 11.38 -18.62 0.72
N PRO A 319 10.81 -18.73 -0.49
CA PRO A 319 9.40 -19.09 -0.65
C PRO A 319 9.15 -20.48 -0.11
N SER A 320 8.12 -20.63 0.72
CA SER A 320 7.71 -21.90 1.33
C SER A 320 8.83 -22.69 2.03
N ARG A 321 9.96 -22.03 2.37
CA ARG A 321 11.11 -22.71 2.99
C ARG A 321 10.81 -22.99 4.45
N SER A 322 11.09 -24.23 4.86
CA SER A 322 11.10 -24.63 6.28
C SER A 322 11.95 -23.68 7.12
N GLY A 323 11.51 -23.38 8.33
CA GLY A 323 12.15 -22.39 9.21
C GLY A 323 11.73 -20.93 8.96
N GLY A 324 11.01 -20.66 7.86
CA GLY A 324 10.41 -19.36 7.59
C GLY A 324 9.32 -18.97 8.60
N PHE A 325 8.59 -17.90 8.29
CA PHE A 325 7.43 -17.53 9.11
C PHE A 325 6.34 -18.59 8.99
N ARG A 326 5.92 -19.17 10.11
CA ARG A 326 4.81 -20.14 10.13
C ARG A 326 3.49 -19.41 9.99
N PHE A 327 2.70 -19.78 8.98
CA PHE A 327 1.38 -19.22 8.76
C PHE A 327 0.41 -19.64 9.88
N ARG A 328 -0.24 -18.67 10.52
CA ARG A 328 -1.33 -18.89 11.47
C ARG A 328 -2.51 -17.99 11.15
N TYR A 329 -3.71 -18.56 11.09
CA TYR A 329 -4.93 -17.75 10.99
C TYR A 329 -5.19 -17.03 12.30
N GLY A 330 -5.45 -15.73 12.23
CA GLY A 330 -5.88 -14.96 13.39
C GLY A 330 -5.98 -13.47 13.10
N ARG A 331 -6.73 -12.77 13.94
CA ARG A 331 -6.89 -11.32 13.88
C ARG A 331 -6.68 -10.76 15.29
N THR A 332 -5.68 -9.90 15.43
CA THR A 332 -5.44 -9.13 16.64
C THR A 332 -6.20 -7.80 16.57
N ARG A 333 -6.12 -7.01 17.64
CA ARG A 333 -6.64 -5.63 17.64
C ARG A 333 -5.95 -4.73 16.61
N ILE A 334 -4.72 -5.06 16.21
CA ILE A 334 -3.85 -4.25 15.35
C ILE A 334 -3.53 -4.93 14.00
N SER A 335 -4.16 -6.06 13.68
CA SER A 335 -3.99 -6.76 12.40
C SER A 335 -5.30 -6.84 11.58
N GLY A 336 -5.19 -7.26 10.32
CA GLY A 336 -6.23 -7.13 9.30
C GLY A 336 -6.00 -5.92 8.40
N PHE A 337 -6.81 -5.76 7.35
CA PHE A 337 -6.60 -4.73 6.32
C PHE A 337 -5.17 -4.77 5.74
N SER A 338 -4.65 -5.97 5.48
CA SER A 338 -3.27 -6.22 5.07
C SER A 338 -2.20 -5.82 6.10
N ALA A 339 -2.55 -5.70 7.38
CA ALA A 339 -1.58 -5.77 8.47
C ALA A 339 -1.50 -7.21 9.02
N ALA A 340 -0.28 -7.70 9.21
CA ALA A 340 0.03 -8.98 9.83
C ALA A 340 0.65 -8.75 11.21
N ALA A 341 0.77 -9.79 12.03
CA ALA A 341 1.44 -9.69 13.32
C ALA A 341 2.44 -10.83 13.50
N VAL A 342 3.61 -10.51 14.09
CA VAL A 342 4.65 -11.48 14.46
C VAL A 342 4.91 -11.39 15.96
N HIS A 343 5.59 -12.37 16.51
CA HIS A 343 6.00 -12.32 17.91
C HIS A 343 7.07 -11.22 18.11
N PRO A 344 7.01 -10.40 19.19
CA PRO A 344 8.03 -9.38 19.48
C PRO A 344 9.45 -9.93 19.51
N ALA A 345 9.66 -11.12 20.08
CA ALA A 345 10.97 -11.78 20.08
C ALA A 345 11.52 -12.01 18.66
N THR A 346 10.66 -12.29 17.67
CA THR A 346 11.08 -12.40 16.25
C THR A 346 11.67 -11.09 15.73
N MET A 347 11.14 -9.95 16.17
CA MET A 347 11.70 -8.64 15.82
C MET A 347 13.10 -8.46 16.41
N ALA A 348 13.31 -8.85 17.66
CA ALA A 348 14.61 -8.74 18.32
C ALA A 348 15.68 -9.67 17.72
N VAL A 349 15.34 -10.94 17.43
CA VAL A 349 16.32 -11.88 16.84
C VAL A 349 16.69 -11.55 15.40
N THR A 350 15.93 -10.68 14.74
CA THR A 350 16.21 -10.18 13.38
C THR A 350 16.91 -8.82 13.40
N ASP A 351 17.66 -8.52 14.47
CA ASP A 351 18.36 -7.23 14.69
C ASP A 351 17.45 -6.01 14.59
N CYS A 352 16.17 -6.17 14.96
CA CYS A 352 15.15 -5.13 14.84
C CYS A 352 14.98 -4.55 13.42
N PHE A 353 15.41 -5.25 12.36
CA PHE A 353 15.01 -4.91 10.99
C PHE A 353 13.49 -5.03 10.80
N LEU A 354 12.86 -5.89 11.59
CA LEU A 354 11.43 -5.92 11.77
C LEU A 354 11.05 -5.00 12.91
N SER A 355 10.15 -4.06 12.64
CA SER A 355 9.62 -3.12 13.61
C SER A 355 8.11 -2.94 13.42
N LEU A 356 7.46 -2.25 14.36
CA LEU A 356 6.08 -1.82 14.20
C LEU A 356 5.94 -0.90 12.99
N GLY A 357 5.08 -1.29 12.05
CA GLY A 357 4.82 -0.55 10.82
C GLY A 357 5.83 -0.83 9.69
N THR A 358 6.88 -1.65 9.93
CA THR A 358 7.71 -2.15 8.84
C THR A 358 6.84 -2.91 7.85
N GLN A 359 6.94 -2.55 6.58
CA GLN A 359 6.29 -3.27 5.51
C GLN A 359 7.12 -4.51 5.19
N LEU A 360 6.50 -5.69 5.21
CA LEU A 360 7.03 -6.89 4.58
C LEU A 360 6.50 -7.03 3.16
N LYS A 361 7.36 -7.48 2.25
CA LYS A 361 6.93 -8.09 0.98
C LYS A 361 6.92 -9.60 1.19
N ILE A 362 5.79 -10.22 0.99
CA ILE A 362 5.58 -11.64 1.28
C ILE A 362 5.20 -12.40 0.01
N GLU A 363 5.43 -13.71 0.03
CA GLU A 363 5.08 -14.65 -1.03
C GLU A 363 3.55 -14.81 -1.17
N LYS A 364 2.88 -15.03 -0.04
CA LYS A 364 1.44 -15.31 0.08
C LYS A 364 0.98 -14.99 1.52
N PRO A 365 -0.32 -14.77 1.78
CA PRO A 365 -1.44 -14.70 0.83
C PRO A 365 -1.57 -13.35 0.11
N THR A 366 -0.84 -12.31 0.54
CA THR A 366 -0.85 -10.98 -0.07
C THR A 366 0.49 -10.66 -0.73
N LYS A 367 0.61 -9.52 -1.42
CA LYS A 367 1.90 -9.03 -1.97
C LYS A 367 2.77 -8.32 -0.93
N GLY A 368 2.20 -8.02 0.22
CA GLY A 368 2.87 -7.33 1.31
C GLY A 368 1.92 -7.00 2.44
N CYS A 369 2.49 -6.78 3.61
CA CYS A 369 1.76 -6.44 4.81
C CYS A 369 2.53 -5.44 5.66
N ALA A 370 1.82 -4.65 6.47
CA ALA A 370 2.43 -3.90 7.56
C ALA A 370 2.52 -4.80 8.79
N LEU A 371 3.62 -4.71 9.54
CA LEU A 371 3.81 -5.51 10.75
C LEU A 371 3.25 -4.82 11.99
N GLY A 372 2.42 -5.55 12.72
CA GLY A 372 2.15 -5.37 14.14
C GLY A 372 2.78 -6.49 14.96
N VAL A 373 2.34 -6.61 16.21
CA VAL A 373 2.84 -7.61 17.17
C VAL A 373 1.72 -8.45 17.77
N CYS A 374 2.06 -9.67 18.16
CA CYS A 374 1.25 -10.52 19.02
C CYS A 374 2.19 -11.35 19.89
N ASP A 375 2.11 -11.18 21.20
CA ASP A 375 2.89 -11.88 22.23
C ASP A 375 2.25 -13.21 22.67
N GLU A 376 1.13 -13.59 22.05
CA GLU A 376 0.38 -14.81 22.38
C GLU A 376 0.60 -15.96 21.38
N ILE A 377 1.42 -15.74 20.34
CA ILE A 377 1.75 -16.73 19.30
C ILE A 377 3.17 -17.28 19.47
N ASP A 378 3.52 -18.33 18.74
CA ASP A 378 4.85 -18.94 18.86
C ASP A 378 5.94 -17.96 18.37
N GLY A 379 6.93 -17.69 19.24
CA GLY A 379 8.12 -16.92 18.91
C GLY A 379 9.17 -17.70 18.11
N PRO A 380 10.37 -17.13 17.89
CA PRO A 380 11.43 -17.80 17.16
C PRO A 380 12.05 -18.94 17.96
N ILE A 381 12.60 -19.92 17.24
CA ILE A 381 13.42 -20.99 17.79
C ILE A 381 14.84 -20.78 17.29
N VAL A 382 15.77 -20.65 18.22
CA VAL A 382 17.16 -20.26 17.91
C VAL A 382 18.15 -21.29 18.42
N LYS A 383 19.22 -21.48 17.67
CA LYS A 383 20.42 -22.21 18.09
C LYS A 383 21.46 -21.20 18.52
N LEU A 384 21.98 -21.38 19.73
CA LEU A 384 23.05 -20.57 20.29
C LEU A 384 24.42 -21.08 19.83
N LYS A 385 25.46 -20.26 19.99
CA LYS A 385 26.85 -20.57 19.64
C LYS A 385 27.42 -21.78 20.41
N ASP A 386 26.89 -22.08 21.59
CA ASP A 386 27.23 -23.28 22.36
C ASP A 386 26.57 -24.57 21.80
N GLY A 387 25.67 -24.44 20.82
CA GLY A 387 24.91 -25.53 20.22
C GLY A 387 23.56 -25.81 20.87
N SER A 388 23.23 -25.13 21.97
CA SER A 388 21.92 -25.22 22.64
C SER A 388 20.81 -24.66 21.77
N VAL A 389 19.61 -25.22 21.86
CA VAL A 389 18.41 -24.72 21.16
C VAL A 389 17.42 -24.21 22.17
N ARG A 390 16.85 -23.02 21.92
CA ARG A 390 15.88 -22.35 22.80
C ARG A 390 14.69 -21.80 22.04
N LYS A 391 13.49 -21.90 22.62
CA LYS A 391 12.28 -21.21 22.18
C LYS A 391 12.20 -19.87 22.89
N ILE A 392 12.18 -18.78 22.15
CA ILE A 392 12.27 -17.43 22.71
C ILE A 392 10.89 -16.78 22.67
N ASN A 393 10.33 -16.47 23.83
CA ASN A 393 8.97 -15.91 23.96
C ASN A 393 8.95 -14.53 24.62
N ASP A 394 10.11 -13.90 24.83
CA ASP A 394 10.21 -12.55 25.41
C ASP A 394 11.10 -11.65 24.55
N TYR A 395 10.71 -10.39 24.42
CA TYR A 395 11.44 -9.40 23.60
C TYR A 395 12.78 -9.00 24.23
N GLU A 396 12.79 -8.73 25.53
CA GLU A 396 14.00 -8.26 26.22
C GLU A 396 15.04 -9.36 26.35
N GLU A 397 14.60 -10.60 26.59
CA GLU A 397 15.45 -11.78 26.52
C GLU A 397 16.06 -11.95 25.12
N ALA A 398 15.24 -11.92 24.08
CA ALA A 398 15.68 -12.06 22.69
C ALA A 398 16.79 -11.05 22.33
N LYS A 399 16.64 -9.80 22.78
CA LYS A 399 17.62 -8.73 22.55
C LYS A 399 18.94 -8.98 23.28
N LYS A 400 18.90 -9.53 24.50
CA LYS A 400 20.10 -9.86 25.28
C LYS A 400 20.89 -10.99 24.62
N ILE A 401 20.22 -12.04 24.19
CA ILE A 401 20.87 -13.24 23.63
C ILE A 401 21.21 -13.10 22.14
N TYR A 402 20.79 -12.03 21.46
CA TYR A 402 20.98 -11.87 20.01
C TYR A 402 22.42 -12.12 19.55
N ARG A 403 23.41 -11.62 20.33
CA ARG A 403 24.84 -11.80 20.03
C ARG A 403 25.31 -13.25 20.15
N ASP A 404 24.59 -14.08 20.88
CA ASP A 404 24.92 -15.48 21.14
C ASP A 404 24.17 -16.43 20.19
N ILE A 405 23.26 -15.92 19.36
CA ILE A 405 22.57 -16.70 18.33
C ILE A 405 23.55 -17.05 17.21
N ALA A 406 23.64 -18.34 16.90
CA ALA A 406 24.37 -18.86 15.74
C ALA A 406 23.46 -19.08 14.53
N GLU A 407 22.22 -19.52 14.77
CA GLU A 407 21.23 -19.80 13.72
C GLU A 407 19.82 -19.54 14.25
N ILE A 408 18.96 -18.93 13.43
CA ILE A 408 17.52 -18.88 13.67
C ILE A 408 16.91 -20.06 12.91
N ILE A 409 16.49 -21.10 13.64
CA ILE A 409 15.93 -22.33 13.04
C ILE A 409 14.51 -22.04 12.55
N TYR A 410 13.71 -21.36 13.36
CA TYR A 410 12.36 -20.91 13.00
C TYR A 410 12.18 -19.44 13.34
N LEU A 411 11.62 -18.66 12.43
CA LEU A 411 11.25 -17.27 12.68
C LEU A 411 10.03 -17.12 13.61
N GLY A 412 9.26 -18.18 13.81
CA GLY A 412 8.01 -18.17 14.58
C GLY A 412 6.80 -17.85 13.72
N ASP A 413 5.69 -17.52 14.38
CA ASP A 413 4.39 -17.32 13.74
C ASP A 413 4.27 -15.96 13.04
N ILE A 414 3.51 -15.96 11.94
CA ILE A 414 2.94 -14.76 11.34
C ILE A 414 1.42 -14.91 11.21
N LEU A 415 0.69 -13.95 11.76
CA LEU A 415 -0.77 -13.94 11.77
C LEU A 415 -1.34 -13.26 10.53
N PHE A 416 -2.25 -13.97 9.86
CA PHE A 416 -3.08 -13.41 8.79
C PHE A 416 -4.56 -13.61 9.08
N THR A 417 -5.35 -12.59 8.74
CA THR A 417 -6.79 -12.69 8.86
C THR A 417 -7.36 -13.53 7.72
N PHE A 418 -8.46 -14.25 7.99
CA PHE A 418 -9.21 -14.92 6.93
C PHE A 418 -9.60 -13.96 5.79
N GLY A 419 -10.00 -12.73 6.15
CA GLY A 419 -10.38 -11.70 5.18
C GLY A 419 -9.27 -11.33 4.20
N ASP A 420 -8.01 -11.31 4.63
CA ASP A 420 -6.88 -11.01 3.74
C ASP A 420 -6.65 -12.14 2.71
N VAL A 421 -6.88 -13.40 3.09
CA VAL A 421 -6.81 -14.55 2.18
C VAL A 421 -7.98 -14.53 1.19
N ALA A 422 -9.20 -14.41 1.70
CA ALA A 422 -10.43 -14.43 0.90
C ALA A 422 -10.49 -13.26 -0.10
N ASN A 423 -10.11 -12.04 0.31
CA ASN A 423 -10.10 -10.85 -0.56
C ASN A 423 -9.11 -11.00 -1.74
N ARG A 424 -8.03 -11.76 -1.56
CA ARG A 424 -7.07 -12.04 -2.63
C ARG A 424 -7.44 -13.24 -3.50
N ASN A 425 -8.59 -13.87 -3.23
CA ASN A 425 -9.05 -15.07 -3.91
C ASN A 425 -7.98 -16.17 -3.92
N TYR A 426 -7.23 -16.27 -2.83
CA TYR A 426 -6.22 -17.30 -2.64
C TYR A 426 -6.89 -18.58 -2.13
N GLU A 427 -6.36 -19.74 -2.51
CA GLU A 427 -6.76 -20.99 -1.85
C GLU A 427 -6.39 -20.92 -0.36
N LEU A 428 -7.28 -21.45 0.49
CA LEU A 428 -7.06 -21.41 1.93
C LEU A 428 -5.80 -22.20 2.28
N LEU A 429 -4.80 -21.47 2.79
CA LEU A 429 -3.54 -22.04 3.25
C LEU A 429 -3.79 -22.96 4.43
N LYS A 430 -3.05 -24.07 4.50
CA LYS A 430 -3.16 -25.05 5.59
C LYS A 430 -2.39 -24.53 6.80
N PRO A 431 -3.06 -24.20 7.93
CA PRO A 431 -2.38 -23.75 9.13
C PRO A 431 -1.74 -24.93 9.87
N GLY A 432 -0.74 -24.65 10.69
CA GLY A 432 -0.27 -25.61 11.69
C GLY A 432 -1.32 -25.84 12.79
N TYR A 433 -1.18 -26.93 13.53
CA TYR A 433 -2.02 -27.21 14.70
C TYR A 433 -1.66 -26.25 15.84
N VAL A 434 -2.68 -25.56 16.36
CA VAL A 434 -2.55 -24.45 17.32
C VAL A 434 -3.61 -24.55 18.41
N GLU A 435 -3.42 -23.78 19.48
CA GLU A 435 -4.23 -23.87 20.71
C GLU A 435 -5.70 -23.52 20.45
N GLU A 436 -5.99 -22.60 19.53
CA GLU A 436 -7.36 -22.26 19.15
C GLU A 436 -8.08 -23.44 18.51
N TRP A 437 -7.41 -24.18 17.62
CA TRP A 437 -7.98 -25.35 16.99
C TRP A 437 -8.19 -26.47 18.02
N TRP A 438 -7.18 -26.77 18.82
CA TRP A 438 -7.29 -27.76 19.89
C TRP A 438 -8.45 -27.44 20.86
N ALA A 439 -8.59 -26.17 21.27
CA ALA A 439 -9.68 -25.74 22.15
C ALA A 439 -11.07 -25.91 21.52
N LEU A 440 -11.20 -25.67 20.21
CA LEU A 440 -12.47 -25.89 19.50
C LEU A 440 -12.82 -27.39 19.42
N GLU A 441 -11.84 -28.26 19.19
CA GLU A 441 -12.04 -29.72 19.23
C GLU A 441 -12.48 -30.18 20.62
N LEU A 442 -11.86 -29.66 21.68
CA LEU A 442 -12.24 -29.96 23.06
C LEU A 442 -13.65 -29.45 23.40
N LYS A 443 -13.97 -28.19 23.07
CA LYS A 443 -15.30 -27.61 23.28
C LYS A 443 -16.40 -28.45 22.63
N LYS A 444 -16.16 -28.93 21.41
CA LYS A 444 -17.10 -29.79 20.68
C LYS A 444 -17.32 -31.12 21.40
N LYS A 445 -16.26 -31.75 21.92
CA LYS A 445 -16.35 -33.03 22.66
C LYS A 445 -16.97 -32.87 24.06
N MET A 446 -16.70 -31.75 24.73
CA MET A 446 -17.28 -31.41 26.04
C MET A 446 -18.71 -30.86 25.94
N ASN A 447 -19.15 -30.47 24.74
CA ASN A 447 -20.40 -29.75 24.49
C ASN A 447 -20.54 -28.46 25.32
N VAL A 448 -19.47 -27.67 25.40
CA VAL A 448 -19.42 -26.39 26.13
C VAL A 448 -19.12 -25.23 25.19
N LYS A 449 -19.68 -24.05 25.49
CA LYS A 449 -19.38 -22.83 24.72
C LYS A 449 -17.98 -22.30 25.01
N GLU A 450 -17.54 -22.38 26.25
CA GLU A 450 -16.25 -21.86 26.72
C GLU A 450 -15.54 -22.86 27.61
N LEU A 451 -14.20 -22.82 27.59
CA LEU A 451 -13.36 -23.59 28.49
C LEU A 451 -13.15 -22.78 29.77
N GLY A 452 -13.27 -23.40 30.94
CA GLY A 452 -13.02 -22.74 32.23
C GLY A 452 -11.54 -22.49 32.55
N PHE A 453 -10.64 -22.63 31.58
CA PHE A 453 -9.19 -22.45 31.75
C PHE A 453 -8.57 -21.87 30.47
N ASP A 454 -7.38 -21.27 30.61
CA ASP A 454 -6.63 -20.76 29.45
C ASP A 454 -6.08 -21.92 28.62
N LYS A 455 -6.60 -22.06 27.39
CA LYS A 455 -6.17 -23.04 26.39
C LYS A 455 -4.66 -23.03 26.10
N ARG A 456 -3.92 -21.98 26.45
CA ARG A 456 -2.46 -21.90 26.24
C ARG A 456 -1.65 -22.34 27.44
N LYS A 457 -2.27 -22.38 28.63
CA LYS A 457 -1.61 -22.71 29.91
C LYS A 457 -2.06 -24.08 30.40
N VAL A 458 -2.03 -25.07 29.53
CA VAL A 458 -2.38 -26.46 29.86
C VAL A 458 -1.11 -27.22 30.23
N GLY A 459 -1.05 -27.73 31.47
CA GLY A 459 0.08 -28.54 31.94
C GLY A 459 0.20 -29.87 31.19
N PHE A 460 1.38 -30.50 31.23
CA PHE A 460 1.64 -31.73 30.47
C PHE A 460 0.71 -32.87 30.86
N GLU A 461 0.60 -33.18 32.16
CA GLU A 461 -0.28 -34.25 32.65
C GLU A 461 -1.74 -33.98 32.32
N GLN A 462 -2.18 -32.73 32.50
CA GLN A 462 -3.53 -32.30 32.15
C GLN A 462 -3.81 -32.46 30.65
N ALA A 463 -2.84 -32.15 29.78
CA ALA A 463 -3.00 -32.34 28.33
C ALA A 463 -3.18 -33.82 27.97
N LEU A 464 -2.43 -34.72 28.61
CA LEU A 464 -2.59 -36.17 28.40
C LEU A 464 -3.96 -36.65 28.88
N GLU A 465 -4.39 -36.25 30.08
CA GLU A 465 -5.70 -36.60 30.62
C GLU A 465 -6.83 -36.15 29.71
N ILE A 466 -6.78 -34.90 29.23
CA ILE A 466 -7.77 -34.36 28.30
C ILE A 466 -7.79 -35.15 26.99
N SER A 467 -6.62 -35.40 26.39
CA SER A 467 -6.54 -36.17 25.14
C SER A 467 -7.06 -37.59 25.30
N ARG A 468 -6.78 -38.27 26.43
CA ARG A 468 -7.34 -39.61 26.72
C ARG A 468 -8.85 -39.57 26.92
N LYS A 469 -9.33 -38.63 27.74
CA LYS A 469 -10.73 -38.55 28.16
C LYS A 469 -11.67 -38.19 27.00
N TYR A 470 -11.25 -37.28 26.13
CA TYR A 470 -12.12 -36.73 25.08
C TYR A 470 -11.77 -37.23 23.67
N ASP A 471 -10.74 -38.07 23.54
CA ASP A 471 -10.23 -38.58 22.26
C ASP A 471 -9.98 -37.43 21.26
N ILE A 472 -9.10 -36.52 21.67
CA ILE A 472 -8.63 -35.40 20.86
C ILE A 472 -7.11 -35.45 20.72
N PRO A 473 -6.54 -34.85 19.66
CA PRO A 473 -5.08 -34.79 19.48
C PRO A 473 -4.36 -34.18 20.68
N LEU A 474 -3.07 -34.51 20.79
CA LEU A 474 -2.21 -33.96 21.84
C LEU A 474 -2.08 -32.44 21.69
N HIS A 475 -2.01 -31.74 22.83
CA HIS A 475 -1.95 -30.28 22.88
C HIS A 475 -0.72 -29.72 22.11
N PRO A 476 -0.88 -28.64 21.32
CA PRO A 476 0.16 -28.08 20.43
C PRO A 476 1.51 -27.73 21.09
N SER A 477 1.52 -27.42 22.39
CA SER A 477 2.76 -27.13 23.13
C SER A 477 3.64 -28.35 23.41
N TYR A 478 3.13 -29.56 23.19
CA TYR A 478 3.81 -30.84 23.47
C TYR A 478 4.00 -31.71 22.23
N ILE A 479 3.88 -31.11 21.03
CA ILE A 479 4.16 -31.75 19.74
C ILE A 479 5.29 -31.00 19.03
N TYR A 480 5.87 -31.63 18.02
CA TYR A 480 7.08 -31.16 17.34
C TYR A 480 6.88 -31.00 15.83
N TYR A 481 7.85 -30.36 15.16
CA TYR A 481 7.87 -30.14 13.71
C TYR A 481 8.29 -31.41 12.95
N TRP A 482 7.58 -32.52 13.16
CA TRP A 482 7.93 -33.83 12.61
C TRP A 482 7.95 -33.90 11.08
N LYS A 483 7.24 -33.00 10.39
CA LYS A 483 7.28 -32.91 8.91
C LYS A 483 8.54 -32.28 8.36
N GLU A 484 9.34 -31.62 9.20
CA GLU A 484 10.49 -30.82 8.77
C GLU A 484 11.80 -31.61 8.81
N ILE A 485 11.73 -32.91 9.12
CA ILE A 485 12.88 -33.82 9.07
C ILE A 485 12.60 -34.97 8.10
N SER A 486 13.67 -35.41 7.45
CA SER A 486 13.66 -36.60 6.59
C SER A 486 13.60 -37.89 7.41
N TYR A 487 13.26 -39.00 6.74
CA TYR A 487 13.29 -40.32 7.35
C TYR A 487 14.69 -40.71 7.85
N GLU A 488 15.75 -40.36 7.10
CA GLU A 488 17.14 -40.58 7.53
C GLU A 488 17.51 -39.81 8.81
N GLU A 489 17.13 -38.53 8.87
CA GLU A 489 17.36 -37.69 10.06
C GLU A 489 16.60 -38.24 11.27
N PHE A 490 15.37 -38.71 11.06
CA PHE A 490 14.59 -39.37 12.10
C PHE A 490 15.27 -40.65 12.61
N LEU A 491 15.74 -41.53 11.72
CA LEU A 491 16.48 -42.73 12.15
C LEU A 491 17.78 -42.37 12.90
N GLY A 492 18.49 -41.33 12.45
CA GLY A 492 19.67 -40.81 13.16
C GLY A 492 19.34 -40.29 14.57
N LEU A 493 18.17 -39.69 14.77
CA LEU A 493 17.70 -39.29 16.10
C LEU A 493 17.41 -40.50 16.98
N ILE A 494 16.74 -41.52 16.45
CA ILE A 494 16.42 -42.75 17.19
C ILE A 494 17.70 -43.50 17.59
N ASP A 495 18.68 -43.63 16.69
CA ASP A 495 19.99 -44.22 17.01
C ASP A 495 20.70 -43.46 18.15
N TRP A 496 20.71 -42.13 18.08
CA TRP A 496 21.33 -41.31 19.11
C TRP A 496 20.63 -41.46 20.47
N MET A 497 19.30 -41.49 20.47
CA MET A 497 18.51 -41.73 21.68
C MET A 497 18.78 -43.12 22.30
N GLY A 498 19.08 -44.14 21.49
CA GLY A 498 19.44 -45.48 21.97
C GLY A 498 20.73 -45.53 22.78
N HIS A 499 21.60 -44.54 22.62
CA HIS A 499 22.85 -44.37 23.38
C HIS A 499 22.70 -43.37 24.55
N GLY A 500 21.51 -42.82 24.73
CA GLY A 500 21.19 -41.90 25.82
C GLY A 500 20.83 -42.60 27.13
N ASN A 501 20.87 -41.82 28.21
CA ASN A 501 20.42 -42.25 29.53
C ASN A 501 19.39 -41.27 30.10
N ILE A 502 18.56 -41.72 31.03
CA ILE A 502 17.64 -40.86 31.78
C ILE A 502 18.17 -40.71 33.19
N ILE A 503 18.44 -39.47 33.58
CA ILE A 503 18.91 -39.11 34.91
C ILE A 503 17.97 -38.03 35.45
N GLU A 504 17.35 -38.27 36.62
CA GLU A 504 16.40 -37.34 37.24
C GLU A 504 15.29 -36.85 36.29
N GLY A 505 14.76 -37.76 35.46
CA GLY A 505 13.69 -37.44 34.50
C GLY A 505 14.13 -36.63 33.27
N LYS A 506 15.44 -36.43 33.07
CA LYS A 506 16.03 -35.74 31.92
C LYS A 506 16.77 -36.72 31.02
N ILE A 507 16.51 -36.67 29.72
CA ILE A 507 17.32 -37.40 28.73
C ILE A 507 18.67 -36.71 28.59
N MET A 508 19.73 -37.49 28.79
CA MET A 508 21.13 -37.15 28.58
C MET A 508 21.64 -37.92 27.37
N LEU A 509 21.96 -37.20 26.30
CA LEU A 509 22.47 -37.79 25.06
C LEU A 509 23.99 -37.55 24.96
N PRO A 510 24.79 -38.57 24.61
CA PRO A 510 26.24 -38.44 24.52
C PRO A 510 26.64 -37.47 23.40
N TYR A 511 27.58 -36.58 23.70
CA TYR A 511 27.98 -35.48 22.80
C TYR A 511 29.46 -35.08 22.96
N THR A 512 30.34 -36.05 23.23
CA THR A 512 31.80 -35.87 23.18
C THR A 512 32.29 -35.53 21.76
N LEU A 513 33.56 -35.16 21.59
CA LEU A 513 34.12 -34.82 20.27
C LEU A 513 33.91 -35.92 19.21
N LYS A 514 34.01 -37.20 19.60
CA LYS A 514 33.76 -38.35 18.70
C LYS A 514 32.27 -38.53 18.42
N ASP A 515 31.42 -38.31 19.42
CA ASP A 515 29.97 -38.44 19.30
C ASP A 515 29.35 -37.37 18.41
N ARG A 516 29.95 -36.16 18.37
CA ARG A 516 29.48 -35.05 17.53
C ARG A 516 29.45 -35.42 16.05
N GLU A 517 30.46 -36.14 15.59
CA GLU A 517 30.53 -36.60 14.20
C GLU A 517 29.54 -37.74 13.95
N ARG A 518 29.52 -38.75 14.83
CA ARG A 518 28.62 -39.90 14.73
C ARG A 518 27.15 -39.49 14.73
N PHE A 519 26.73 -38.64 15.67
CA PHE A 519 25.34 -38.26 15.89
C PHE A 519 24.98 -36.90 15.29
N ALA A 520 25.78 -36.40 14.34
CA ALA A 520 25.53 -35.12 13.68
C ALA A 520 24.10 -35.04 13.08
N LYS A 521 23.67 -36.11 12.39
CA LYS A 521 22.31 -36.22 11.84
C LYS A 521 21.23 -36.19 12.92
N GLY A 522 21.42 -36.95 14.01
CA GLY A 522 20.48 -36.99 15.14
C GLY A 522 20.39 -35.64 15.88
N LYS A 523 21.52 -34.97 16.10
CA LYS A 523 21.55 -33.61 16.66
C LYS A 523 20.82 -32.63 15.76
N ARG A 524 21.04 -32.66 14.45
CA ARG A 524 20.34 -31.78 13.51
C ARG A 524 18.84 -32.06 13.48
N ALA A 525 18.44 -33.33 13.51
CA ALA A 525 17.03 -33.71 13.62
C ALA A 525 16.39 -33.12 14.89
N LEU A 526 17.05 -33.23 16.05
CA LEU A 526 16.58 -32.66 17.32
C LEU A 526 16.40 -31.14 17.24
N GLU A 527 17.32 -30.44 16.57
CA GLU A 527 17.23 -29.00 16.29
C GLU A 527 16.02 -28.68 15.39
N LEU A 528 15.87 -29.39 14.27
CA LEU A 528 14.85 -29.14 13.25
C LEU A 528 13.43 -29.46 13.73
N ILE A 529 13.24 -30.47 14.57
CA ILE A 529 11.92 -30.72 15.18
C ILE A 529 11.55 -29.64 16.23
N GLY A 530 12.47 -28.72 16.54
CA GLY A 530 12.28 -27.62 17.48
C GLY A 530 12.25 -28.06 18.94
N CYS A 531 12.97 -29.13 19.30
CA CYS A 531 13.07 -29.60 20.68
C CYS A 531 14.09 -28.75 21.45
N GLU A 532 13.66 -28.12 22.54
CA GLU A 532 14.52 -27.28 23.37
C GLU A 532 15.49 -28.16 24.18
N HIS A 533 16.78 -27.85 24.08
CA HIS A 533 17.83 -28.63 24.74
C HIS A 533 19.07 -27.79 25.02
N LYS A 534 19.81 -28.18 26.07
CA LYS A 534 21.06 -27.53 26.49
C LYS A 534 22.26 -28.40 26.12
N VAL A 535 23.29 -27.80 25.55
CA VAL A 535 24.57 -28.47 25.34
C VAL A 535 25.48 -28.17 26.52
N VAL A 536 26.03 -29.23 27.11
CA VAL A 536 27.12 -29.16 28.08
C VAL A 536 28.33 -29.92 27.51
N ILE A 537 29.47 -29.91 28.23
CA ILE A 537 30.77 -30.36 27.72
C ILE A 537 30.67 -31.70 26.94
N GLU A 538 30.05 -32.72 27.54
CA GLU A 538 29.99 -34.07 26.97
C GLU A 538 28.58 -34.55 26.63
N ASN A 539 27.54 -33.73 26.85
CA ASN A 539 26.16 -34.20 26.74
C ASN A 539 25.22 -33.13 26.16
N VAL A 540 24.15 -33.60 25.52
CA VAL A 540 22.95 -32.80 25.25
C VAL A 540 21.86 -33.20 26.24
N ILE A 541 21.29 -32.20 26.92
CA ILE A 541 20.34 -32.37 28.01
C ILE A 541 18.97 -31.84 27.58
N LEU A 542 17.95 -32.70 27.66
CA LEU A 542 16.56 -32.32 27.49
C LEU A 542 15.95 -32.04 28.87
N SER A 543 15.15 -30.99 28.99
CA SER A 543 14.40 -30.72 30.23
C SER A 543 13.42 -31.86 30.53
N GLU A 544 12.91 -31.95 31.76
CA GLU A 544 11.90 -32.95 32.11
C GLU A 544 10.65 -32.84 31.23
N LYS A 545 10.20 -31.61 30.97
CA LYS A 545 9.06 -31.32 30.09
C LYS A 545 9.29 -31.84 28.67
N GLU A 546 10.46 -31.54 28.09
CA GLU A 546 10.81 -31.96 26.72
C GLU A 546 11.04 -33.47 26.65
N THR A 547 11.65 -34.07 27.68
CA THR A 547 11.82 -35.52 27.83
C THR A 547 10.49 -36.25 27.78
N LYS A 548 9.53 -35.83 28.63
CA LYS A 548 8.18 -36.41 28.68
C LYS A 548 7.43 -36.22 27.36
N SER A 549 7.52 -35.04 26.77
CA SER A 549 6.84 -34.70 25.51
C SER A 549 7.36 -35.53 24.34
N LEU A 550 8.69 -35.61 24.18
CA LEU A 550 9.34 -36.38 23.12
C LEU A 550 9.01 -37.87 23.25
N ALA A 551 9.07 -38.42 24.46
CA ALA A 551 8.73 -39.81 24.69
C ALA A 551 7.27 -40.14 24.35
N VAL A 552 6.31 -39.29 24.73
CA VAL A 552 4.89 -39.50 24.38
C VAL A 552 4.69 -39.49 22.87
N ASN A 553 5.34 -38.57 22.15
CA ASN A 553 5.28 -38.52 20.69
C ASN A 553 5.87 -39.80 20.06
N LEU A 554 6.93 -40.35 20.65
CA LEU A 554 7.58 -41.59 20.19
C LEU A 554 6.89 -42.87 20.71
N GLY A 555 5.82 -42.76 21.49
CA GLY A 555 5.12 -43.90 22.09
C GLY A 555 5.94 -44.66 23.15
N LEU A 556 6.95 -44.02 23.75
CA LEU A 556 7.84 -44.62 24.74
C LEU A 556 7.24 -44.54 26.15
N ASP A 557 7.43 -45.60 26.93
CA ASP A 557 7.08 -45.66 28.36
C ASP A 557 8.35 -45.57 29.22
N ILE A 558 8.88 -44.36 29.36
CA ILE A 558 10.15 -44.07 30.05
C ILE A 558 10.05 -44.06 31.58
N LEU A 559 8.87 -44.29 32.15
CA LEU A 559 8.72 -44.40 33.61
C LEU A 559 9.09 -45.78 34.15
N ASN A 560 9.13 -46.81 33.28
CA ASN A 560 9.22 -48.21 33.70
C ASN A 560 10.39 -49.00 33.06
N LEU A 561 11.11 -48.44 32.08
CA LEU A 561 12.14 -49.14 31.30
C LEU A 561 13.40 -48.31 31.10
N LYS A 562 14.53 -48.99 30.87
CA LYS A 562 15.76 -48.35 30.38
C LYS A 562 15.49 -47.76 28.98
N LEU A 563 16.08 -46.60 28.71
CA LEU A 563 15.89 -45.89 27.44
C LEU A 563 16.36 -46.74 26.25
N SER A 564 17.50 -47.42 26.38
CA SER A 564 18.04 -48.34 25.36
C SER A 564 17.05 -49.41 24.92
N ASP A 565 16.39 -50.06 25.90
CA ASP A 565 15.47 -51.18 25.63
C ASP A 565 14.19 -50.67 24.95
N SER A 566 13.71 -49.50 25.38
CA SER A 566 12.54 -48.84 24.79
C SER A 566 12.80 -48.41 23.34
N ILE A 567 14.01 -47.92 23.04
CA ILE A 567 14.43 -47.51 21.70
C ILE A 567 14.64 -48.71 20.78
N ASN A 568 15.14 -49.84 21.29
CA ASN A 568 15.25 -51.08 20.51
C ASN A 568 13.87 -51.57 20.06
N CYS A 569 12.90 -51.63 20.97
CA CYS A 569 11.51 -51.96 20.65
C CYS A 569 10.90 -50.99 19.63
N LEU A 570 11.16 -49.68 19.78
CA LEU A 570 10.69 -48.68 18.82
C LEU A 570 11.32 -48.87 17.44
N SER A 571 12.62 -49.16 17.38
CA SER A 571 13.36 -49.38 16.14
C SER A 571 12.81 -50.57 15.34
N GLU A 572 12.42 -51.65 16.03
CA GLU A 572 11.74 -52.80 15.41
C GLU A 572 10.36 -52.42 14.86
N ARG A 573 9.56 -51.66 15.62
CA ARG A 573 8.26 -51.15 15.15
C ARG A 573 8.41 -50.26 13.92
N ILE A 574 9.39 -49.36 13.90
CA ILE A 574 9.66 -48.48 12.75
C ILE A 574 10.02 -49.31 11.51
N LYS A 575 10.83 -50.37 11.66
CA LYS A 575 11.18 -51.28 10.55
C LYS A 575 9.94 -52.00 9.98
N GLN A 576 8.98 -52.38 10.83
CA GLN A 576 7.74 -53.02 10.38
C GLN A 576 6.81 -52.06 9.62
N ILE A 577 6.78 -50.78 9.99
CA ILE A 577 5.95 -49.75 9.33
C ILE A 577 6.44 -49.46 7.91
N GLY A 578 7.76 -49.48 7.70
CA GLY A 578 8.39 -49.14 6.43
C GLY A 578 8.58 -47.63 6.23
N GLU A 579 9.03 -47.23 5.04
CA GLU A 579 9.32 -45.84 4.71
C GLU A 579 8.02 -45.06 4.44
N LYS A 580 7.65 -44.19 5.38
CA LYS A 580 6.52 -43.25 5.32
C LYS A 580 7.00 -41.86 5.76
N SER A 581 6.13 -40.85 5.66
CA SER A 581 6.47 -39.56 6.26
C SER A 581 6.64 -39.70 7.78
N VAL A 582 7.57 -38.95 8.36
CA VAL A 582 7.90 -39.07 9.80
C VAL A 582 6.67 -38.82 10.68
N LEU A 583 5.82 -37.86 10.33
CA LEU A 583 4.57 -37.61 11.07
C LEU A 583 3.61 -38.81 11.04
N GLU A 584 3.53 -39.57 9.95
CA GLU A 584 2.70 -40.78 9.86
C GLU A 584 3.25 -41.87 10.78
N ILE A 585 4.57 -42.09 10.77
CA ILE A 585 5.24 -43.04 11.66
C ILE A 585 4.97 -42.66 13.12
N ILE A 586 5.11 -41.38 13.47
CA ILE A 586 4.81 -40.85 14.81
C ILE A 586 3.37 -41.17 15.23
N ASN A 587 2.39 -41.04 14.33
CA ASN A 587 0.99 -41.36 14.65
C ASN A 587 0.73 -42.88 14.80
N GLU A 588 1.52 -43.74 14.17
CA GLU A 588 1.42 -45.20 14.32
C GLU A 588 2.10 -45.70 15.60
N VAL A 589 3.17 -45.02 16.07
CA VAL A 589 3.89 -45.41 17.28
C VAL A 589 3.31 -44.80 18.55
N SER A 590 2.82 -43.56 18.48
CA SER A 590 2.25 -42.80 19.59
C SER A 590 0.92 -43.36 20.07
N LYS A 591 0.67 -43.28 21.38
CA LYS A 591 -0.64 -43.58 21.98
C LYS A 591 -1.69 -42.50 21.70
N PHE A 592 -1.25 -41.31 21.27
CA PHE A 592 -2.08 -40.14 21.01
C PHE A 592 -1.94 -39.67 19.58
N LYS A 593 -3.02 -39.13 19.03
CA LYS A 593 -2.97 -38.49 17.70
C LYS A 593 -2.09 -37.23 17.74
N ILE A 594 -1.06 -37.21 16.90
CA ILE A 594 -0.13 -36.09 16.75
C ILE A 594 -0.45 -35.36 15.45
N LYS A 595 -0.74 -34.06 15.54
CA LYS A 595 -1.08 -33.23 14.39
C LYS A 595 0.15 -32.54 13.80
N ASP A 596 0.00 -32.06 12.57
CA ASP A 596 1.02 -31.27 11.89
C ASP A 596 1.18 -29.89 12.57
N LYS A 597 2.32 -29.65 13.22
CA LYS A 597 2.66 -28.36 13.83
C LYS A 597 3.13 -27.33 12.80
N SER A 598 3.70 -27.77 11.67
CA SER A 598 4.31 -26.90 10.66
C SER A 598 3.28 -26.14 9.84
N GLY A 599 2.32 -26.84 9.24
CA GLY A 599 1.38 -26.24 8.30
C GLY A 599 2.08 -25.65 7.07
N THR A 600 1.94 -24.34 6.86
CA THR A 600 2.52 -23.62 5.72
C THR A 600 3.53 -22.58 6.17
N PHE A 601 4.72 -22.55 5.55
CA PHE A 601 5.69 -21.46 5.74
C PHE A 601 5.54 -20.37 4.69
N ILE A 602 5.84 -19.14 5.07
CA ILE A 602 5.72 -17.94 4.24
C ILE A 602 7.09 -17.33 3.99
N GLY A 603 7.43 -17.17 2.70
CA GLY A 603 8.56 -16.36 2.26
C GLY A 603 8.34 -14.87 2.51
N ALA A 604 9.33 -14.19 3.07
CA ALA A 604 9.24 -12.75 3.34
C ALA A 604 10.59 -12.03 3.22
N ARG A 605 10.52 -10.76 2.82
CA ARG A 605 11.63 -9.82 2.90
C ARG A 605 11.18 -8.47 3.41
N MET A 606 12.15 -7.67 3.85
CA MET A 606 11.89 -6.29 4.21
C MET A 606 11.48 -5.47 2.98
N GLY A 607 10.31 -4.85 3.07
CA GLY A 607 9.82 -3.79 2.20
C GLY A 607 10.32 -2.45 2.70
N ARG A 608 9.41 -1.50 2.89
CA ARG A 608 9.73 -0.16 3.40
C ARG A 608 9.75 -0.16 4.94
N PRO A 609 10.74 0.47 5.59
CA PRO A 609 10.65 0.77 7.02
C PRO A 609 9.46 1.69 7.31
N GLU A 610 9.06 1.72 8.57
CA GLU A 610 8.14 2.67 9.14
C GLU A 610 8.61 4.12 8.95
N LYS A 611 7.66 5.07 8.89
CA LYS A 611 7.98 6.50 8.73
C LYS A 611 6.99 7.36 9.49
N ALA A 612 7.49 8.09 10.48
CA ALA A 612 6.80 9.21 11.15
C ALA A 612 7.47 10.57 10.85
N LYS A 613 8.31 10.65 9.81
CA LYS A 613 9.04 11.87 9.45
C LYS A 613 8.10 12.95 8.93
N LEU A 614 8.32 14.19 9.36
CA LEU A 614 7.67 15.40 8.82
C LEU A 614 7.81 15.46 7.29
N ARG A 615 6.73 15.88 6.60
CA ARG A 615 6.76 16.14 5.16
C ARG A 615 7.41 17.51 4.94
N LYS A 616 8.61 17.55 4.37
CA LYS A 616 9.34 18.79 4.03
C LYS A 616 9.46 18.93 2.52
N LEU A 617 9.15 20.12 2.00
CA LEU A 617 9.48 20.49 0.62
C LEU A 617 10.98 20.69 0.47
N VAL A 618 11.48 20.60 -0.76
CA VAL A 618 12.89 20.90 -1.08
C VAL A 618 13.22 22.34 -0.69
N GLY A 619 14.26 22.52 0.11
CA GLY A 619 14.63 23.81 0.71
C GLY A 619 13.95 24.11 2.04
N SER A 620 12.98 23.29 2.47
CA SER A 620 12.20 23.48 3.71
C SER A 620 11.69 24.92 3.88
N PRO A 621 10.92 25.45 2.90
CA PRO A 621 10.37 26.80 2.97
C PRO A 621 9.43 26.91 4.17
N HIS A 622 9.51 28.05 4.86
CA HIS A 622 8.56 28.49 5.89
C HIS A 622 7.36 29.21 5.25
N VAL A 623 7.51 29.75 4.04
CA VAL A 623 6.47 30.49 3.32
C VAL A 623 6.52 30.23 1.82
N LEU A 624 5.35 30.22 1.17
CA LEU A 624 5.25 30.19 -0.29
C LEU A 624 5.37 31.61 -0.88
N PHE A 625 6.50 32.25 -0.62
CA PHE A 625 6.86 33.57 -1.15
C PHE A 625 8.10 33.44 -2.05
N PRO A 626 8.06 33.91 -3.32
CA PRO A 626 9.22 33.92 -4.21
C PRO A 626 10.35 34.80 -3.64
N VAL A 627 11.54 34.24 -3.47
CA VAL A 627 12.78 34.97 -3.12
C VAL A 627 13.81 34.96 -4.25
N GLY A 628 13.45 34.43 -5.42
CA GLY A 628 14.26 34.48 -6.63
C GLY A 628 15.67 33.90 -6.44
N LYS A 629 16.65 34.48 -7.14
CA LYS A 629 18.09 34.19 -6.92
C LYS A 629 18.63 34.95 -5.70
N GLU A 630 17.98 36.07 -5.38
CA GLU A 630 18.32 37.05 -4.35
C GLU A 630 18.30 36.44 -2.94
N GLY A 631 17.44 35.45 -2.70
CA GLY A 631 17.44 34.66 -1.45
C GLY A 631 18.65 33.74 -1.26
N GLY A 632 19.64 33.78 -2.15
CA GLY A 632 20.89 33.02 -2.05
C GLY A 632 20.71 31.51 -2.10
N ARG A 633 21.68 30.75 -1.57
CA ARG A 633 21.64 29.27 -1.55
C ARG A 633 20.50 28.72 -0.67
N LEU A 634 20.23 29.39 0.44
CA LEU A 634 19.26 28.95 1.45
C LEU A 634 17.81 29.37 1.14
N ARG A 635 17.59 30.16 0.07
CA ARG A 635 16.30 30.75 -0.26
C ARG A 635 15.75 31.56 0.91
N SER A 636 16.60 32.34 1.56
CA SER A 636 16.26 33.14 2.74
C SER A 636 15.64 34.48 2.34
N VAL A 637 14.58 34.88 3.03
CA VAL A 637 13.99 36.22 2.90
C VAL A 637 14.96 37.29 3.38
N GLN A 638 15.77 37.01 4.42
CA GLN A 638 16.80 37.93 4.92
C GLN A 638 17.90 38.20 3.88
N ALA A 639 18.35 37.17 3.17
CA ALA A 639 19.32 37.39 2.07
C ALA A 639 18.73 38.27 0.97
N ALA A 640 17.46 38.07 0.61
CA ALA A 640 16.77 38.96 -0.31
C ALA A 640 16.58 40.38 0.26
N TYR A 641 16.36 40.52 1.58
CA TYR A 641 16.24 41.79 2.28
C TYR A 641 17.52 42.63 2.18
N GLU A 642 18.70 42.00 2.28
CA GLU A 642 19.99 42.67 2.08
C GLU A 642 20.11 43.25 0.67
N VAL A 643 19.74 42.47 -0.36
CA VAL A 643 19.70 42.93 -1.77
C VAL A 643 18.68 44.07 -1.94
N GLY A 644 17.55 44.00 -1.24
CA GLY A 644 16.51 45.03 -1.20
C GLY A 644 15.34 44.81 -2.15
N TYR A 645 15.45 43.88 -3.10
CA TYR A 645 14.35 43.51 -3.99
C TYR A 645 14.38 42.02 -4.31
N VAL A 646 13.27 41.52 -4.86
CA VAL A 646 13.19 40.20 -5.50
C VAL A 646 12.62 40.36 -6.91
N GLU A 647 13.26 39.72 -7.90
CA GLU A 647 12.74 39.64 -9.26
C GLU A 647 12.06 38.28 -9.47
N GLY A 648 10.78 38.29 -9.86
CA GLY A 648 10.01 37.06 -10.03
C GLY A 648 8.66 37.30 -10.70
N GLU A 649 7.90 36.22 -10.86
CA GLU A 649 6.52 36.24 -11.34
C GLU A 649 5.58 36.47 -10.16
N PHE A 650 4.82 37.56 -10.21
CA PHE A 650 3.90 37.95 -9.15
C PHE A 650 2.57 38.43 -9.75
N PRO A 651 1.45 38.28 -9.03
CA PRO A 651 0.20 38.91 -9.39
C PRO A 651 0.28 40.44 -9.23
N ALA A 652 -0.55 41.14 -9.97
CA ALA A 652 -0.70 42.59 -9.88
C ALA A 652 -2.03 42.94 -9.18
N PHE A 653 -1.95 43.71 -8.10
CA PHE A 653 -3.10 44.24 -7.39
C PHE A 653 -2.98 45.75 -7.26
N TYR A 654 -4.08 46.46 -7.45
CA TYR A 654 -4.14 47.92 -7.38
C TYR A 654 -5.16 48.38 -6.33
N CYS A 655 -4.75 49.31 -5.47
CA CYS A 655 -5.62 49.88 -4.46
C CYS A 655 -6.21 51.22 -4.92
N GLU A 656 -7.52 51.27 -5.13
CA GLU A 656 -8.21 52.49 -5.58
C GLU A 656 -8.17 53.63 -4.56
N LYS A 657 -8.14 53.31 -3.25
CA LYS A 657 -8.09 54.31 -2.17
C LYS A 657 -6.70 54.93 -1.99
N CYS A 658 -5.66 54.11 -2.13
CA CYS A 658 -4.28 54.49 -1.85
C CYS A 658 -3.47 54.83 -3.12
N GLY A 659 -3.96 54.47 -4.31
CA GLY A 659 -3.23 54.58 -5.57
C GLY A 659 -2.00 53.67 -5.68
N LYS A 660 -1.80 52.73 -4.74
CA LYS A 660 -0.62 51.87 -4.67
C LYS A 660 -0.85 50.53 -5.36
N GLU A 661 0.19 50.05 -6.04
CA GLU A 661 0.26 48.71 -6.58
C GLU A 661 0.96 47.75 -5.61
N GLY A 662 0.58 46.47 -5.64
CA GLY A 662 1.13 45.44 -4.78
C GLY A 662 0.93 44.04 -5.32
N ILE A 663 1.16 43.06 -4.43
CA ILE A 663 1.11 41.62 -4.72
C ILE A 663 0.06 40.88 -3.88
N TYR A 664 -0.62 41.56 -2.96
CA TYR A 664 -1.65 40.99 -2.10
C TYR A 664 -3.04 41.55 -2.43
N ALA A 665 -4.07 40.72 -2.20
CA ALA A 665 -5.47 41.09 -2.39
C ALA A 665 -5.96 42.19 -1.45
N LYS A 666 -5.24 42.45 -0.36
CA LYS A 666 -5.53 43.53 0.60
C LYS A 666 -4.36 44.50 0.65
N CYS A 667 -4.66 45.80 0.62
CA CYS A 667 -3.64 46.83 0.64
C CYS A 667 -2.95 46.90 2.01
N ASP A 668 -1.63 46.77 2.04
CA ASP A 668 -0.82 46.84 3.27
C ASP A 668 -0.83 48.22 3.94
N ASN A 669 -1.30 49.26 3.24
CA ASN A 669 -1.30 50.64 3.75
C ASN A 669 -2.67 51.08 4.30
N CYS A 670 -3.76 50.89 3.53
CA CYS A 670 -5.10 51.32 3.93
C CYS A 670 -6.06 50.18 4.29
N ASN A 671 -5.61 48.92 4.25
CA ASN A 671 -6.40 47.73 4.61
C ASN A 671 -7.69 47.52 3.79
N THR A 672 -7.88 48.24 2.69
CA THR A 672 -8.98 48.00 1.75
C THR A 672 -8.60 46.88 0.77
N LEU A 673 -9.60 46.18 0.24
CA LEU A 673 -9.40 45.19 -0.81
C LEU A 673 -8.89 45.89 -2.10
N CYS A 674 -7.94 45.25 -2.76
CA CYS A 674 -7.37 45.71 -4.02
C CYS A 674 -8.08 45.04 -5.21
N VAL A 675 -8.11 45.74 -6.34
CA VAL A 675 -8.58 45.20 -7.61
C VAL A 675 -7.42 44.44 -8.26
N LYS A 676 -7.67 43.20 -8.71
CA LYS A 676 -6.67 42.41 -9.45
C LYS A 676 -6.51 43.00 -10.86
N LYS A 677 -5.28 43.23 -11.29
CA LYS A 677 -4.92 43.60 -12.66
C LYS A 677 -4.39 42.37 -13.40
N ASN A 678 -4.78 42.24 -14.66
CA ASN A 678 -4.29 41.23 -15.58
C ASN A 678 -3.27 41.86 -16.55
N TYR A 679 -2.32 41.07 -17.03
CA TYR A 679 -1.24 41.53 -17.90
C TYR A 679 -1.42 41.00 -19.32
N CYS A 680 -1.48 41.88 -20.33
CA CYS A 680 -1.54 41.46 -21.73
C CYS A 680 -0.12 41.16 -22.23
N LYS A 681 0.13 39.93 -22.68
CA LYS A 681 1.44 39.49 -23.21
C LYS A 681 1.83 40.13 -24.54
N ILE A 682 0.88 40.76 -25.24
CA ILE A 682 1.09 41.36 -26.56
C ILE A 682 1.24 42.88 -26.43
N CYS A 683 0.34 43.54 -25.70
CA CYS A 683 0.42 44.99 -25.46
C CYS A 683 1.48 45.35 -24.41
N GLU A 684 1.92 44.37 -23.61
CA GLU A 684 2.77 44.55 -22.44
C GLU A 684 2.19 45.52 -21.39
N GLN A 685 0.85 45.60 -21.30
CA GLN A 685 0.13 46.52 -20.41
C GLN A 685 -0.69 45.79 -19.35
N GLU A 686 -0.82 46.44 -18.19
CA GLU A 686 -1.70 46.02 -17.09
C GLU A 686 -3.07 46.66 -17.22
N MET A 687 -4.12 45.87 -17.08
CA MET A 687 -5.50 46.35 -17.17
C MET A 687 -6.43 45.52 -16.28
N VAL A 688 -7.60 46.08 -15.97
CA VAL A 688 -8.66 45.36 -15.26
C VAL A 688 -9.52 44.67 -16.32
N GLY A 689 -9.61 43.34 -16.28
CA GLY A 689 -10.41 42.55 -17.21
C GLY A 689 -9.65 42.10 -18.45
N GLU A 690 -10.34 42.03 -19.59
CA GLU A 690 -9.80 41.51 -20.85
C GLU A 690 -9.26 42.64 -21.74
N CYS A 691 -8.23 42.34 -22.52
CA CYS A 691 -7.73 43.28 -23.53
C CYS A 691 -8.71 43.37 -24.70
N GLU A 692 -9.24 44.56 -24.96
CA GLU A 692 -10.19 44.80 -26.06
C GLU A 692 -9.61 44.44 -27.44
N GLU A 693 -8.29 44.59 -27.62
CA GLU A 693 -7.61 44.32 -28.90
C GLU A 693 -7.22 42.85 -29.11
N HIS A 694 -6.85 42.13 -28.04
CA HIS A 694 -6.23 40.80 -28.14
C HIS A 694 -7.04 39.69 -27.45
N GLY A 695 -8.11 40.06 -26.76
CA GLY A 695 -9.01 39.17 -26.05
C GLY A 695 -8.35 38.39 -24.91
N LYS A 696 -9.14 37.50 -24.30
CA LYS A 696 -8.77 36.72 -23.11
C LYS A 696 -7.51 35.85 -23.26
N LYS A 697 -7.23 35.34 -24.46
CA LYS A 697 -6.10 34.41 -24.69
C LYS A 697 -4.73 35.06 -24.52
N ALA A 698 -4.64 36.38 -24.70
CA ALA A 698 -3.40 37.13 -24.53
C ALA A 698 -3.14 37.54 -23.07
N MET A 699 -4.10 37.33 -22.16
CA MET A 699 -4.01 37.78 -20.77
C MET A 699 -3.30 36.77 -19.88
N ALA A 700 -2.49 37.28 -18.95
CA ALA A 700 -1.88 36.56 -17.86
C ALA A 700 -2.38 37.11 -16.51
N ASP A 701 -2.50 36.23 -15.52
CA ASP A 701 -2.85 36.59 -14.14
C ASP A 701 -1.66 37.13 -13.32
N PHE A 702 -0.47 37.09 -13.91
CA PHE A 702 0.80 37.46 -13.30
C PHE A 702 1.70 38.12 -14.34
N MET A 703 2.74 38.77 -13.85
CA MET A 703 3.80 39.33 -14.67
C MET A 703 5.14 39.20 -13.97
N LYS A 704 6.22 39.26 -14.75
CA LYS A 704 7.56 39.34 -14.21
C LYS A 704 7.81 40.77 -13.73
N LYS A 705 8.04 40.96 -12.43
CA LYS A 705 8.32 42.28 -11.84
C LYS A 705 9.33 42.22 -10.70
N ARG A 706 9.87 43.39 -10.34
CA ARG A 706 10.70 43.59 -9.15
C ARG A 706 9.83 44.05 -7.99
N VAL A 707 9.96 43.37 -6.87
CA VAL A 707 9.18 43.61 -5.66
C VAL A 707 10.13 44.04 -4.54
N ASP A 708 9.84 45.16 -3.89
CA ASP A 708 10.58 45.62 -2.71
C ASP A 708 10.29 44.70 -1.52
N ILE A 709 11.19 43.76 -1.28
CA ILE A 709 11.04 42.78 -0.20
C ILE A 709 11.21 43.41 1.18
N ARG A 710 11.91 44.54 1.31
CA ARG A 710 12.08 45.22 2.61
C ARG A 710 10.74 45.74 3.09
N TYR A 711 9.99 46.39 2.19
CA TYR A 711 8.64 46.87 2.47
C TYR A 711 7.73 45.75 3.01
N TYR A 712 7.63 44.62 2.30
CA TYR A 712 6.73 43.53 2.70
C TYR A 712 7.20 42.82 3.98
N PHE A 713 8.50 42.64 4.15
CA PHE A 713 9.05 41.99 5.34
C PHE A 713 8.88 42.84 6.59
N ASP A 714 9.17 44.15 6.52
CA ASP A 714 8.99 45.06 7.65
C ASP A 714 7.51 45.26 8.01
N ASN A 715 6.61 45.32 7.03
CA ASN A 715 5.18 45.34 7.30
C ASN A 715 4.72 44.06 8.00
N ALA A 716 5.18 42.89 7.54
CA ALA A 716 4.86 41.62 8.18
C ALA A 716 5.39 41.54 9.62
N ARG A 717 6.61 42.03 9.87
CA ARG A 717 7.21 42.12 11.21
C ARG A 717 6.40 43.03 12.14
N LYS A 718 6.04 44.23 11.67
CA LYS A 718 5.23 45.22 12.41
C LYS A 718 3.85 44.68 12.76
N LEU A 719 3.19 43.98 11.82
CA LEU A 719 1.88 43.34 12.05
C LEU A 719 1.92 42.30 13.18
N LEU A 720 3.06 41.65 13.39
CA LEU A 720 3.26 40.67 14.47
C LEU A 720 3.79 41.28 15.77
N GLY A 721 4.12 42.58 15.77
CA GLY A 721 4.74 43.24 16.92
C GLY A 721 6.12 42.68 17.28
N LEU A 722 6.85 42.11 16.32
CA LEU A 722 8.17 41.51 16.56
C LEU A 722 9.28 42.55 16.52
N ASN A 723 10.17 42.51 17.52
CA ASN A 723 11.41 43.29 17.51
C ASN A 723 12.43 42.68 16.53
N ASN A 724 13.41 43.45 16.07
CA ASN A 724 14.43 42.97 15.12
C ASN A 724 15.17 41.72 15.63
N ASP A 725 15.44 41.66 16.93
CA ASP A 725 16.19 40.56 17.56
C ASP A 725 15.36 39.27 17.69
N GLU A 726 14.04 39.36 17.53
CA GLU A 726 13.10 38.24 17.64
C GLU A 726 12.76 37.61 16.29
N VAL A 727 13.35 38.10 15.20
CA VAL A 727 13.03 37.66 13.84
C VAL A 727 13.81 36.39 13.47
N PRO A 728 13.16 35.22 13.37
CA PRO A 728 13.85 34.00 12.95
C PRO A 728 14.18 34.04 11.45
N MET A 729 15.15 33.23 11.01
CA MET A 729 15.45 33.08 9.59
C MET A 729 14.23 32.51 8.84
N VAL A 730 13.71 33.26 7.87
CA VAL A 730 12.55 32.85 7.05
C VAL A 730 13.04 32.33 5.70
N LYS A 731 12.59 31.14 5.32
CA LYS A 731 12.91 30.54 4.01
C LYS A 731 11.70 30.62 3.09
N GLY A 732 11.89 31.17 1.90
CA GLY A 732 10.90 31.22 0.83
C GLY A 732 11.11 30.15 -0.25
N VAL A 733 10.46 30.32 -1.38
CA VAL A 733 10.59 29.47 -2.58
C VAL A 733 11.34 30.19 -3.69
N ARG A 734 11.91 29.47 -4.67
CA ARG A 734 12.56 30.13 -5.83
C ARG A 734 11.56 30.89 -6.71
N GLY A 735 10.38 30.30 -6.87
CA GLY A 735 9.24 30.84 -7.58
C GLY A 735 8.00 30.06 -7.17
N THR A 736 6.84 30.68 -7.37
CA THR A 736 5.52 30.05 -7.28
C THR A 736 5.28 29.18 -8.52
N SER A 737 4.49 28.12 -8.39
CA SER A 737 4.16 27.18 -9.49
C SER A 737 2.66 27.04 -9.73
N ASN A 738 1.84 27.81 -9.00
CA ASN A 738 0.40 27.93 -9.20
C ASN A 738 0.11 28.85 -10.39
N ALA A 739 -1.02 28.60 -11.07
CA ALA A 739 -1.37 29.23 -12.35
C ALA A 739 -1.40 30.77 -12.31
N ASP A 740 -1.78 31.36 -11.18
CA ASP A 740 -1.87 32.81 -10.99
C ASP A 740 -0.64 33.41 -10.28
N HIS A 741 0.35 32.57 -9.93
CA HIS A 741 1.56 32.94 -9.19
C HIS A 741 1.30 33.71 -7.88
N SER A 742 0.10 33.61 -7.30
CA SER A 742 -0.21 34.18 -5.99
C SER A 742 0.75 33.68 -4.91
N CYS A 743 1.17 34.58 -4.03
CA CYS A 743 2.16 34.32 -2.99
C CYS A 743 1.54 34.42 -1.61
N GLU A 744 2.09 33.64 -0.68
CA GLU A 744 1.64 33.64 0.71
C GLU A 744 2.16 34.85 1.47
N HIS A 745 1.31 35.43 2.32
CA HIS A 745 1.67 36.58 3.15
C HIS A 745 2.84 36.24 4.11
N LEU A 746 3.89 37.08 4.12
CA LEU A 746 5.13 36.85 4.89
C LEU A 746 4.92 36.67 6.40
N VAL A 747 3.86 37.25 6.97
CA VAL A 747 3.43 37.02 8.37
C VAL A 747 3.34 35.52 8.69
N LYS A 748 2.79 34.72 7.78
CA LYS A 748 2.68 33.27 7.97
C LYS A 748 4.05 32.60 8.01
N GLY A 749 4.98 33.08 7.19
CA GLY A 749 6.38 32.64 7.19
C GLY A 749 7.10 32.92 8.50
N LEU A 750 6.93 34.12 9.04
CA LEU A 750 7.51 34.51 10.34
C LEU A 750 6.95 33.65 11.47
N LEU A 751 5.63 33.47 11.53
CA LEU A 751 4.99 32.60 12.54
C LEU A 751 5.47 31.15 12.43
N ARG A 752 5.51 30.59 11.22
CA ARG A 752 6.03 29.22 11.02
C ARG A 752 7.47 29.10 11.45
N ALA A 753 8.34 30.05 11.07
CA ALA A 753 9.75 30.03 11.44
C ALA A 753 9.96 30.18 12.96
N LYS A 754 9.10 30.92 13.66
CA LYS A 754 9.16 31.11 15.12
C LYS A 754 8.79 29.84 15.90
N HIS A 755 7.89 29.02 15.36
CA HIS A 755 7.36 27.82 16.02
C HIS A 755 7.90 26.50 15.45
N ASN A 756 8.92 26.54 14.58
CA ASN A 756 9.48 25.36 13.90
C ASN A 756 10.53 24.63 14.73
#